data_AF-A0A6P2D7Y9-F1
#
_entry.id   AF-A0A6P2D7Y9-F1
#
_cell.length_a   1.000
_cell.length_b   1.000
_cell.length_c   1.000
_cell.angle_alpha   90.00
_cell.angle_beta   90.00
_cell.angle_gamma   90.00
#
_symmetry.space_group_name_H-M   'P 1'
#
loop_
_entity.id
_entity.type
_entity.pdbx_description
1 polymer ?
#
loop_
_entity_poly.entity_id
_entity_poly.type
_entity_poly.pdbx_seq_one_letter_code
_entity_poly.pdbx_strand_id
1 'polypeptide(L)'
;MSELTREVSPAFVAFKAFAAEALARQPGLLRLDCLSPVKAIARGFDFTSPPEITLEHAWRKYLNVRFTHSFRSVGVRDSLFKLFAGPLNDRVISVPADVYPVYLMIAQKAGARIETYPTLPKFDIERTLRTNTVLLTAPHTPLGRDLTEHEISVLLRWLSADANRLLVIDRVYDYANSARLQPLIDTNQVIVCHSLSKSHLAPLVSGFVIAPERFALPSADTRESDQAKVLLTRYRHFPRTQRSIFRSRWGRLAASIRAFDANWMPPESGYLSVVNVPQTELLERGVLAVPGDVYGTSNTLSIVSCLHETNAGAETEIVDRYHVTALSNFARGYDKYSRTYSKANIPESTYPDQFYLLPNDQLDIGFAKVGRLLQKIPARDRAIVLHTRVARHKLRANERTGLGEYIEQNYVRVERLLDDTLTELRTEDALAASLELNGNLRAWGDVNPRSLSVLPIASACQAKCDFCFSHSSISDEQDQGLLVLPRLEAACAESRARGAERLVITGGGEPTLLAHHKLLEIMRVGAKHFRKIVMITNGYKLGHADPADRLCTLRDYYESGLTVLALSRHSHDRNAEIMHLETHSERVAQAWQAHRGEWPGLTLRWVCVLQKAGVSDECTLRDYLTWVVETGGDEICFKELYVAASNESVYHDSAYNSWSADQQVPLSLVTEFLRNNGAEKVSELPWGSPVYRLHWRGKELTVAAYTEPSVFWERATGVCRSWNLMADGTCYANLETTSSRIEIGRTSHTLPLLETIR
;
A
#
# COMPACT_ATOMS: atom_id res chain seq x y z
N MET A 1 -6.41 -11.75 -34.40
CA MET A 1 -5.46 -10.65 -34.10
C MET A 1 -5.33 -9.80 -35.35
N SER A 2 -5.61 -8.50 -35.32
CA SER A 2 -5.58 -7.70 -36.55
C SER A 2 -4.14 -7.52 -37.05
N GLU A 3 -3.95 -7.72 -38.36
CA GLU A 3 -2.67 -7.51 -39.08
C GLU A 3 -2.08 -6.11 -38.83
N LEU A 4 -2.94 -5.13 -38.52
CA LEU A 4 -2.64 -3.75 -38.14
C LEU A 4 -1.63 -3.58 -36.99
N THR A 5 -1.55 -4.58 -36.11
CA THR A 5 -0.73 -4.46 -34.90
C THR A 5 0.77 -4.66 -35.14
N ARG A 6 1.16 -5.27 -36.28
CA ARG A 6 2.56 -5.62 -36.58
C ARG A 6 3.20 -4.79 -37.67
N GLU A 7 2.43 -3.99 -38.39
CA GLU A 7 2.98 -3.17 -39.46
C GLU A 7 3.87 -2.05 -38.92
N VAL A 8 4.96 -1.84 -39.68
CA VAL A 8 6.00 -0.84 -39.48
C VAL A 8 6.21 -0.11 -40.81
N SER A 9 6.58 1.16 -40.76
CA SER A 9 6.79 1.93 -41.99
C SER A 9 8.03 1.47 -42.76
N PRO A 10 8.03 1.59 -44.10
CA PRO A 10 9.21 1.34 -44.92
C PRO A 10 10.44 2.15 -44.46
N ALA A 11 10.25 3.42 -44.09
CA ALA A 11 11.31 4.28 -43.54
C ALA A 11 11.93 3.70 -42.26
N PHE A 12 11.11 3.16 -41.34
CA PHE A 12 11.62 2.52 -40.13
C PHE A 12 12.41 1.24 -40.45
N VAL A 13 11.94 0.42 -41.40
CA VAL A 13 12.66 -0.79 -41.83
C VAL A 13 14.02 -0.42 -42.44
N ALA A 14 14.05 0.57 -43.33
CA ALA A 14 15.29 1.07 -43.93
C ALA A 14 16.26 1.59 -42.85
N PHE A 15 15.76 2.39 -41.90
CA PHE A 15 16.56 2.86 -40.77
C PHE A 15 17.11 1.70 -39.92
N LYS A 16 16.33 0.65 -39.66
CA LYS A 16 16.81 -0.52 -38.89
C LYS A 16 17.96 -1.24 -39.60
N ALA A 17 17.93 -1.36 -40.92
CA ALA A 17 19.02 -1.92 -41.70
C ALA A 17 20.26 -1.02 -41.65
N PHE A 18 20.10 0.27 -41.88
CA PHE A 18 21.15 1.28 -41.76
C PHE A 18 21.82 1.27 -40.38
N ALA A 19 21.03 1.27 -39.31
CA ALA A 19 21.51 1.24 -37.94
C ALA A 19 22.35 -0.01 -37.65
N ALA A 20 21.95 -1.18 -38.18
CA ALA A 20 22.70 -2.41 -38.03
C ALA A 20 24.08 -2.33 -38.73
N GLU A 21 24.11 -1.76 -39.94
CA GLU A 21 25.33 -1.57 -40.70
C GLU A 21 26.28 -0.56 -40.03
N ALA A 22 25.75 0.58 -39.55
CA ALA A 22 26.50 1.59 -38.84
C ALA A 22 27.18 1.02 -37.57
N LEU A 23 26.47 0.15 -36.83
CA LEU A 23 27.01 -0.51 -35.64
C LEU A 23 28.04 -1.59 -35.95
N ALA A 24 27.87 -2.30 -37.07
CA ALA A 24 28.89 -3.24 -37.54
C ALA A 24 30.20 -2.51 -37.90
N ARG A 25 30.09 -1.30 -38.47
CA ARG A 25 31.25 -0.45 -38.80
C ARG A 25 31.86 0.23 -37.56
N GLN A 26 31.04 0.66 -36.61
CA GLN A 26 31.47 1.39 -35.41
C GLN A 26 30.73 0.90 -34.16
N PRO A 27 31.23 -0.14 -33.47
CA PRO A 27 30.57 -0.70 -32.29
C PRO A 27 30.47 0.25 -31.10
N GLY A 28 31.33 1.28 -31.03
CA GLY A 28 31.40 2.25 -29.94
C GLY A 28 30.45 3.44 -30.03
N LEU A 29 29.49 3.43 -30.96
CA LEU A 29 28.52 4.54 -31.10
C LEU A 29 27.70 4.72 -29.82
N LEU A 30 27.50 5.98 -29.40
CA LEU A 30 26.50 6.32 -28.40
C LEU A 30 25.11 6.11 -29.02
N ARG A 31 24.38 5.12 -28.52
CA ARG A 31 23.10 4.74 -29.09
C ARG A 31 21.93 5.42 -28.41
N LEU A 32 21.19 6.18 -29.19
CA LEU A 32 19.95 6.87 -28.81
C LEU A 32 18.78 6.45 -29.71
N ASP A 33 18.87 5.29 -30.37
CA ASP A 33 17.94 4.83 -31.42
C ASP A 33 16.90 3.79 -30.97
N CYS A 34 16.94 3.35 -29.71
CA CYS A 34 16.05 2.29 -29.24
C CYS A 34 14.62 2.80 -29.00
N LEU A 35 13.64 2.36 -29.80
CA LEU A 35 12.25 2.83 -29.72
C LEU A 35 11.30 1.92 -28.91
N SER A 36 11.81 0.85 -28.28
CA SER A 36 11.00 -0.16 -27.61
C SER A 36 11.35 -0.34 -26.13
N PRO A 37 10.54 0.21 -25.20
CA PRO A 37 10.79 0.05 -23.77
C PRO A 37 10.61 -1.40 -23.32
N VAL A 38 9.82 -2.20 -24.06
CA VAL A 38 9.62 -3.64 -23.81
C VAL A 38 10.94 -4.42 -23.92
N LYS A 39 11.85 -3.96 -24.79
CA LYS A 39 13.18 -4.58 -24.96
C LYS A 39 14.22 -4.03 -23.99
N ALA A 40 14.00 -2.82 -23.47
CA ALA A 40 15.01 -2.02 -22.77
C ALA A 40 14.86 -2.01 -21.25
N ILE A 41 13.72 -2.48 -20.73
CA ILE A 41 13.40 -2.47 -19.31
C ILE A 41 13.06 -3.90 -18.88
N ALA A 42 13.81 -4.43 -17.92
CA ALA A 42 13.49 -5.72 -17.32
C ALA A 42 12.15 -5.66 -16.56
N ARG A 43 11.39 -6.76 -16.59
CA ARG A 43 10.16 -6.92 -15.82
C ARG A 43 10.09 -8.31 -15.21
N GLY A 44 9.80 -8.37 -13.91
CA GLY A 44 9.55 -9.60 -13.16
C GLY A 44 8.09 -9.66 -12.72
N PHE A 45 7.15 -9.57 -13.66
CA PHE A 45 5.73 -9.64 -13.33
C PHE A 45 5.34 -11.09 -13.04
N ASP A 46 4.91 -11.32 -11.81
CA ASP A 46 4.19 -12.50 -11.40
C ASP A 46 2.69 -12.32 -11.67
N PHE A 47 2.14 -13.18 -12.53
CA PHE A 47 0.73 -13.21 -12.93
C PHE A 47 -0.10 -14.27 -12.19
N THR A 48 0.38 -14.79 -11.05
CA THR A 48 -0.39 -15.68 -10.18
C THR A 48 -1.69 -15.04 -9.70
N SER A 49 -2.74 -15.88 -9.63
CA SER A 49 -4.14 -15.61 -9.27
C SER A 49 -4.56 -14.13 -9.28
N PRO A 50 -5.25 -13.66 -10.34
CA PRO A 50 -5.72 -12.28 -10.39
C PRO A 50 -6.68 -12.00 -9.22
N PRO A 51 -6.80 -10.74 -8.79
CA PRO A 51 -7.91 -10.36 -7.93
C PRO A 51 -9.24 -10.71 -8.61
N GLU A 52 -10.24 -11.13 -7.83
CA GLU A 52 -11.60 -11.46 -8.31
C GLU A 52 -12.38 -10.19 -8.69
N ILE A 53 -11.83 -9.42 -9.62
CA ILE A 53 -12.44 -8.21 -10.16
C ILE A 53 -12.59 -8.35 -11.67
N THR A 54 -13.62 -7.71 -12.22
CA THR A 54 -13.76 -7.60 -13.68
C THR A 54 -12.65 -6.71 -14.23
N LEU A 55 -12.25 -6.96 -15.48
CA LEU A 55 -11.26 -6.10 -16.13
C LEU A 55 -11.74 -4.63 -16.25
N GLU A 56 -13.04 -4.40 -16.45
CA GLU A 56 -13.59 -3.04 -16.45
C GLU A 56 -13.40 -2.35 -15.09
N HIS A 57 -13.69 -3.04 -13.99
CA HIS A 57 -13.49 -2.51 -12.64
C HIS A 57 -12.01 -2.21 -12.37
N ALA A 58 -11.11 -3.08 -12.84
CA ALA A 58 -9.66 -2.86 -12.75
C ALA A 58 -9.24 -1.57 -13.48
N TRP A 59 -9.76 -1.33 -14.70
CA TRP A 59 -9.53 -0.09 -15.44
C TRP A 59 -10.11 1.13 -14.73
N ARG A 60 -11.36 1.05 -14.25
CA ARG A 60 -12.02 2.15 -13.51
C ARG A 60 -11.25 2.53 -12.25
N LYS A 61 -10.74 1.56 -11.50
CA LYS A 61 -9.89 1.80 -10.31
C LYS A 61 -8.50 2.32 -10.68
N TYR A 62 -7.96 1.89 -11.81
CA TYR A 62 -6.64 2.33 -12.27
C TYR A 62 -6.66 3.77 -12.76
N LEU A 63 -7.64 4.14 -13.60
CA LEU A 63 -7.70 5.45 -14.23
C LEU A 63 -8.08 6.54 -13.22
N ASN A 64 -7.31 7.63 -13.18
CA ASN A 64 -7.58 8.78 -12.31
C ASN A 64 -8.60 9.76 -12.92
N VAL A 65 -9.57 9.26 -13.69
CA VAL A 65 -10.61 10.06 -14.32
C VAL A 65 -11.97 9.39 -14.15
N ARG A 66 -13.01 10.20 -14.04
CA ARG A 66 -14.41 9.78 -13.97
C ARG A 66 -14.97 9.72 -15.38
N PHE A 67 -15.71 8.65 -15.66
CA PHE A 67 -16.40 8.44 -16.93
C PHE A 67 -17.59 7.50 -16.75
N THR A 68 -18.61 7.68 -17.58
CA THR A 68 -19.82 6.85 -17.61
C THR A 68 -19.74 5.79 -18.69
N HIS A 69 -19.22 6.15 -19.87
CA HIS A 69 -19.26 5.31 -21.07
C HIS A 69 -17.87 4.87 -21.53
N SER A 70 -17.71 3.58 -21.86
CA SER A 70 -16.42 3.01 -22.25
C SER A 70 -16.54 1.69 -22.99
N PHE A 71 -15.55 1.35 -23.81
CA PHE A 71 -15.38 0.01 -24.38
C PHE A 71 -13.92 -0.47 -24.30
N ARG A 72 -13.73 -1.77 -24.52
CA ARG A 72 -12.43 -2.43 -24.43
C ARG A 72 -11.83 -2.71 -25.82
N SER A 73 -10.51 -2.69 -25.88
CA SER A 73 -9.73 -3.01 -27.07
C SER A 73 -8.49 -3.82 -26.68
N VAL A 74 -7.69 -4.27 -27.66
CA VAL A 74 -6.39 -4.91 -27.37
C VAL A 74 -5.23 -3.89 -27.29
N GLY A 75 -5.52 -2.60 -27.50
CA GLY A 75 -4.57 -1.50 -27.46
C GLY A 75 -4.98 -0.33 -28.36
N VAL A 76 -4.22 0.76 -28.32
CA VAL A 76 -4.60 2.01 -29.02
C VAL A 76 -4.72 1.83 -30.53
N ARG A 77 -3.87 1.03 -31.19
CA ARG A 77 -3.98 0.79 -32.64
C ARG A 77 -5.33 0.15 -33.00
N ASP A 78 -5.79 -0.81 -32.20
CA ASP A 78 -7.09 -1.46 -32.38
C ASP A 78 -8.23 -0.47 -32.06
N SER A 79 -8.08 0.33 -31.00
CA SER A 79 -9.03 1.41 -30.67
C SER A 79 -9.21 2.38 -31.84
N LEU A 80 -8.11 2.93 -32.37
CA LEU A 80 -8.16 3.90 -33.46
C LEU A 80 -8.73 3.30 -34.74
N PHE A 81 -8.38 2.05 -35.08
CA PHE A 81 -8.98 1.37 -36.22
C PHE A 81 -10.50 1.24 -36.07
N LYS A 82 -10.98 0.76 -34.92
CA LYS A 82 -12.42 0.63 -34.64
C LYS A 82 -13.15 1.98 -34.68
N LEU A 83 -12.51 3.03 -34.19
CA LEU A 83 -13.05 4.39 -34.24
C LEU A 83 -13.13 4.91 -35.67
N PHE A 84 -12.06 4.79 -36.46
CA PHE A 84 -11.99 5.25 -37.85
C PHE A 84 -12.92 4.47 -38.78
N ALA A 85 -13.00 3.15 -38.64
CA ALA A 85 -13.86 2.30 -39.46
C ALA A 85 -15.33 2.34 -39.03
N GLY A 86 -15.61 2.80 -37.80
CA GLY A 86 -16.95 2.87 -37.23
C GLY A 86 -17.40 4.31 -37.04
N PRO A 87 -17.47 4.81 -35.80
CA PRO A 87 -18.16 6.05 -35.46
C PRO A 87 -17.50 7.34 -35.99
N LEU A 88 -16.31 7.28 -36.57
CA LEU A 88 -15.62 8.45 -37.16
C LEU A 88 -15.49 8.37 -38.70
N ASN A 89 -16.02 7.34 -39.34
CA ASN A 89 -15.93 7.11 -40.79
C ASN A 89 -16.41 8.33 -41.61
N ASP A 90 -17.53 8.91 -41.20
CA ASP A 90 -18.19 10.02 -41.89
C ASP A 90 -17.56 11.39 -41.59
N ARG A 91 -16.47 11.45 -40.82
CA ARG A 91 -15.80 12.70 -40.41
C ARG A 91 -14.49 12.90 -41.18
N VAL A 92 -14.09 14.16 -41.33
CA VAL A 92 -12.71 14.52 -41.72
C VAL A 92 -11.91 14.77 -40.44
N ILE A 93 -10.86 13.99 -40.24
CA ILE A 93 -10.11 13.97 -38.98
C ILE A 93 -8.77 14.69 -39.15
N SER A 94 -8.51 15.70 -38.34
CA SER A 94 -7.19 16.30 -38.21
C SER A 94 -6.29 15.32 -37.47
N VAL A 95 -5.22 14.85 -38.10
CA VAL A 95 -4.27 13.88 -37.53
C VAL A 95 -2.83 14.43 -37.59
N PRO A 96 -1.97 14.11 -36.61
CA PRO A 96 -0.61 14.60 -36.64
C PRO A 96 0.22 13.87 -37.70
N ALA A 97 1.04 14.62 -38.45
CA ALA A 97 1.84 14.12 -39.56
C ALA A 97 3.13 13.40 -39.10
N ASP A 98 3.64 13.79 -37.93
CA ASP A 98 5.02 13.55 -37.48
C ASP A 98 5.12 12.80 -36.14
N VAL A 99 4.11 11.98 -35.83
CA VAL A 99 3.99 11.22 -34.58
C VAL A 99 4.02 9.71 -34.86
N TYR A 100 5.04 9.30 -35.63
CA TYR A 100 5.18 7.96 -36.21
C TYR A 100 4.04 7.68 -37.21
N PRO A 101 4.31 7.22 -38.45
CA PRO A 101 3.32 7.15 -39.55
C PRO A 101 2.15 6.17 -39.33
N VAL A 102 2.03 5.58 -38.14
CA VAL A 102 0.99 4.61 -37.79
C VAL A 102 -0.42 5.16 -37.91
N TYR A 103 -0.66 6.44 -37.62
CA TYR A 103 -2.02 7.01 -37.74
C TYR A 103 -2.48 7.09 -39.19
N LEU A 104 -1.57 7.49 -40.09
CA LEU A 104 -1.84 7.55 -41.52
C LEU A 104 -2.12 6.15 -42.08
N MET A 105 -1.33 5.15 -41.66
CA MET A 105 -1.53 3.75 -42.04
C MET A 105 -2.88 3.20 -41.55
N ILE A 106 -3.25 3.47 -40.30
CA ILE A 106 -4.55 3.04 -39.74
C ILE A 106 -5.70 3.74 -40.45
N ALA A 107 -5.60 5.06 -40.70
CA ALA A 107 -6.61 5.83 -41.42
C ALA A 107 -6.81 5.30 -42.84
N GLN A 108 -5.72 5.09 -43.58
CA GLN A 108 -5.76 4.52 -44.93
C GLN A 108 -6.46 3.16 -44.95
N LYS A 109 -6.11 2.27 -44.02
CA LYS A 109 -6.72 0.93 -43.93
C LYS A 109 -8.18 0.95 -43.52
N ALA A 110 -8.56 1.92 -42.68
CA ALA A 110 -9.95 2.11 -42.27
C ALA A 110 -10.79 2.86 -43.33
N GLY A 111 -10.17 3.38 -44.40
CA GLY A 111 -10.84 4.23 -45.39
C GLY A 111 -11.24 5.61 -44.84
N ALA A 112 -10.61 6.08 -43.77
CA ALA A 112 -10.95 7.34 -43.11
C ALA A 112 -10.43 8.57 -43.87
N ARG A 113 -11.21 9.66 -43.85
CA ARG A 113 -10.84 10.94 -44.44
C ARG A 113 -10.03 11.75 -43.43
N ILE A 114 -8.82 12.16 -43.80
CA ILE A 114 -7.91 12.84 -42.88
C ILE A 114 -7.29 14.10 -43.48
N GLU A 115 -7.00 15.07 -42.61
CA GLU A 115 -6.11 16.20 -42.87
C GLU A 115 -4.94 16.15 -41.90
N THR A 116 -3.73 16.42 -42.37
CA THR A 116 -2.54 16.33 -41.52
C THR A 116 -2.11 17.68 -40.97
N TYR A 117 -1.46 17.68 -39.80
CA TYR A 117 -0.83 18.88 -39.22
C TYR A 117 0.52 18.54 -38.57
N PRO A 118 1.49 19.48 -38.55
CA PRO A 118 2.80 19.26 -37.94
C PRO A 118 2.75 19.41 -36.41
N THR A 119 3.54 18.62 -35.69
CA THR A 119 3.78 18.73 -34.24
C THR A 119 5.22 19.05 -33.88
N LEU A 120 6.15 18.94 -34.84
CA LEU A 120 7.57 19.19 -34.69
C LEU A 120 8.04 20.42 -35.50
N PRO A 121 9.11 21.10 -35.04
CA PRO A 121 9.91 20.85 -33.83
C PRO A 121 9.22 21.33 -32.54
N LYS A 122 8.11 22.08 -32.65
CA LYS A 122 7.33 22.59 -31.53
C LYS A 122 5.84 22.40 -31.82
N PHE A 123 5.11 21.93 -30.83
CA PHE A 123 3.65 21.79 -30.90
C PHE A 123 2.96 23.16 -30.76
N ASP A 124 2.02 23.43 -31.66
CA ASP A 124 1.18 24.62 -31.72
C ASP A 124 -0.29 24.17 -31.78
N ILE A 125 -1.02 24.37 -30.68
CA ILE A 125 -2.39 23.88 -30.54
C ILE A 125 -3.34 24.47 -31.59
N GLU A 126 -3.17 25.73 -32.00
CA GLU A 126 -4.11 26.35 -32.93
C GLU A 126 -3.99 25.74 -34.34
N ARG A 127 -2.78 25.35 -34.74
CA ARG A 127 -2.56 24.67 -36.02
C ARG A 127 -3.15 23.27 -36.09
N THR A 128 -3.54 22.69 -34.96
CA THR A 128 -4.14 21.35 -34.88
C THR A 128 -5.64 21.34 -35.14
N LEU A 129 -6.32 22.47 -34.92
CA LEU A 129 -7.78 22.58 -34.92
C LEU A 129 -8.34 22.85 -36.33
N ARG A 130 -7.94 22.04 -37.32
CA ARG A 130 -8.27 22.26 -38.75
C ARG A 130 -9.67 21.78 -39.13
N THR A 131 -10.17 20.76 -38.46
CA THR A 131 -11.48 20.15 -38.72
C THR A 131 -12.28 20.02 -37.42
N ASN A 132 -13.56 19.65 -37.51
CA ASN A 132 -14.40 19.40 -36.34
C ASN A 132 -14.05 18.09 -35.58
N THR A 133 -13.05 17.33 -36.01
CA THR A 133 -12.59 16.13 -35.30
C THR A 133 -11.07 16.11 -35.27
N VAL A 134 -10.47 16.17 -34.09
CA VAL A 134 -9.01 16.27 -33.94
C VAL A 134 -8.49 15.08 -33.14
N LEU A 135 -7.49 14.37 -33.68
CA LEU A 135 -6.73 13.35 -32.96
C LEU A 135 -5.43 13.96 -32.45
N LEU A 136 -5.15 13.88 -31.16
CA LEU A 136 -3.90 14.35 -30.55
C LEU A 136 -3.27 13.30 -29.64
N THR A 137 -1.95 13.39 -29.47
CA THR A 137 -1.22 12.60 -28.48
C THR A 137 -1.04 13.38 -27.20
N ALA A 138 -1.24 12.73 -26.06
CA ALA A 138 -0.97 13.30 -24.76
C ALA A 138 -0.40 12.18 -23.87
N PRO A 139 0.90 12.20 -23.49
CA PRO A 139 1.91 13.18 -23.83
C PRO A 139 2.17 13.31 -25.34
N HIS A 140 2.56 14.52 -25.76
CA HIS A 140 3.01 14.80 -27.12
C HIS A 140 4.26 13.99 -27.42
N THR A 141 4.13 12.99 -28.28
CA THR A 141 5.25 12.16 -28.73
C THR A 141 5.71 12.65 -30.09
N PRO A 142 7.02 12.83 -30.37
CA PRO A 142 8.19 12.52 -29.53
C PRO A 142 8.67 13.64 -28.59
N LEU A 143 7.94 14.75 -28.43
CA LEU A 143 8.35 15.89 -27.60
C LEU A 143 8.49 15.58 -26.10
N GLY A 144 7.79 14.57 -25.59
CA GLY A 144 7.94 14.08 -24.22
C GLY A 144 7.35 15.01 -23.15
N ARG A 145 6.30 15.78 -23.46
CA ARG A 145 5.54 16.59 -22.47
C ARG A 145 4.04 16.35 -22.58
N ASP A 146 3.31 16.53 -21.48
CA ASP A 146 1.84 16.43 -21.51
C ASP A 146 1.20 17.76 -21.99
N LEU A 147 -0.13 17.77 -22.14
CA LEU A 147 -0.88 19.00 -22.39
C LEU A 147 -0.70 19.98 -21.23
N THR A 148 -0.49 21.24 -21.57
CA THR A 148 -0.43 22.38 -20.65
C THR A 148 -1.84 22.89 -20.32
N GLU A 149 -1.97 23.62 -19.21
CA GLU A 149 -3.25 24.25 -18.82
C GLU A 149 -3.77 25.23 -19.88
N HIS A 150 -2.86 25.92 -20.59
CA HIS A 150 -3.20 26.79 -21.71
C HIS A 150 -3.81 26.00 -22.88
N GLU A 151 -3.16 24.90 -23.30
CA GLU A 151 -3.64 24.04 -24.38
C GLU A 151 -5.00 23.41 -24.05
N ILE A 152 -5.20 22.99 -22.79
CA ILE A 152 -6.50 22.51 -22.30
C ILE A 152 -7.56 23.59 -22.38
N SER A 153 -7.23 24.82 -21.98
CA SER A 153 -8.15 25.95 -22.06
C SER A 153 -8.54 26.29 -23.51
N VAL A 154 -7.61 26.19 -24.45
CA VAL A 154 -7.88 26.36 -25.89
C VAL A 154 -8.83 25.26 -26.38
N LEU A 155 -8.56 24.00 -26.02
CA LEU A 155 -9.40 22.85 -26.40
C LEU A 155 -10.82 22.96 -25.82
N LEU A 156 -10.96 23.39 -24.57
CA LEU A 156 -12.27 23.61 -23.94
C LEU A 156 -13.08 24.67 -24.69
N ARG A 157 -12.47 25.82 -25.01
CA ARG A 157 -13.13 26.87 -25.81
C ARG A 157 -13.52 26.37 -27.19
N TRP A 158 -12.64 25.59 -27.83
CA TRP A 158 -12.90 25.00 -29.13
C TRP A 158 -14.07 24.01 -29.06
N LEU A 159 -14.10 23.08 -28.10
CA LEU A 159 -15.20 22.12 -27.93
C LEU A 159 -16.53 22.83 -27.65
N SER A 160 -16.55 23.82 -26.75
CA SER A 160 -17.77 24.53 -26.36
C SER A 160 -18.42 25.34 -27.49
N ALA A 161 -17.66 25.70 -28.53
CA ALA A 161 -18.15 26.51 -29.62
C ALA A 161 -18.99 25.73 -30.65
N ASP A 162 -18.95 24.40 -30.65
CA ASP A 162 -19.82 23.57 -31.49
C ASP A 162 -19.95 22.16 -30.90
N ALA A 163 -21.19 21.73 -30.60
CA ALA A 163 -21.49 20.42 -30.03
C ALA A 163 -21.08 19.24 -30.93
N ASN A 164 -20.91 19.48 -32.24
CA ASN A 164 -20.44 18.47 -33.20
C ASN A 164 -18.92 18.27 -33.15
N ARG A 165 -18.18 19.14 -32.47
CA ARG A 165 -16.73 18.99 -32.32
C ARG A 165 -16.40 17.78 -31.45
N LEU A 166 -15.33 17.10 -31.82
CA LEU A 166 -14.87 15.90 -31.15
C LEU A 166 -13.35 15.91 -31.04
N LEU A 167 -12.86 15.54 -29.86
CA LEU A 167 -11.44 15.34 -29.60
C LEU A 167 -11.17 13.85 -29.38
N VAL A 168 -10.14 13.31 -30.03
CA VAL A 168 -9.61 11.97 -29.77
C VAL A 168 -8.22 12.13 -29.17
N ILE A 169 -7.98 11.53 -28.01
CA ILE A 169 -6.72 11.62 -27.28
C ILE A 169 -6.08 10.23 -27.19
N ASP A 170 -4.87 10.09 -27.74
CA ASP A 170 -4.03 8.93 -27.54
C ASP A 170 -3.18 9.07 -26.26
N ARG A 171 -3.45 8.21 -25.28
CA ARG A 171 -2.73 8.11 -23.98
C ARG A 171 -1.76 6.92 -23.93
N VAL A 172 -1.31 6.37 -25.06
CA VAL A 172 -0.43 5.19 -25.06
C VAL A 172 0.88 5.45 -24.31
N TYR A 173 1.39 6.69 -24.32
CA TYR A 173 2.60 7.13 -23.60
C TYR A 173 2.30 7.78 -22.24
N ASP A 174 1.09 7.58 -21.69
CA ASP A 174 0.74 8.11 -20.38
C ASP A 174 1.33 7.25 -19.26
N TYR A 175 2.48 7.69 -18.75
CA TYR A 175 3.11 7.10 -17.58
C TYR A 175 2.72 7.79 -16.26
N ALA A 176 2.03 8.94 -16.32
CA ALA A 176 1.64 9.71 -15.15
C ALA A 176 0.27 9.29 -14.63
N ASN A 177 -0.61 8.82 -15.53
CA ASN A 177 -2.01 8.55 -15.27
C ASN A 177 -2.69 9.76 -14.61
N SER A 178 -2.52 10.92 -15.25
CA SER A 178 -2.92 12.22 -14.72
C SER A 178 -4.43 12.44 -14.87
N ALA A 179 -5.06 13.03 -13.84
CA ALA A 179 -6.45 13.49 -13.89
C ALA A 179 -6.62 14.80 -14.70
N ARG A 180 -5.53 15.37 -15.24
CA ARG A 180 -5.53 16.65 -15.96
C ARG A 180 -6.51 16.72 -17.13
N LEU A 181 -6.90 15.58 -17.71
CA LEU A 181 -7.89 15.53 -18.79
C LEU A 181 -9.35 15.54 -18.32
N GLN A 182 -9.62 15.49 -17.02
CA GLN A 182 -10.99 15.45 -16.51
C GLN A 182 -11.88 16.58 -17.07
N PRO A 183 -11.44 17.86 -17.12
CA PRO A 183 -12.28 18.93 -17.66
C PRO A 183 -12.68 18.70 -19.12
N LEU A 184 -11.80 18.09 -19.92
CA LEU A 184 -12.07 17.74 -21.31
C LEU A 184 -13.07 16.58 -21.38
N ILE A 185 -12.90 15.53 -20.57
CA ILE A 185 -13.84 14.39 -20.51
C ILE A 185 -15.24 14.85 -20.10
N ASP A 186 -15.35 15.76 -19.12
CA ASP A 186 -16.61 16.27 -18.59
C ASP A 186 -17.46 17.02 -19.66
N THR A 187 -16.85 17.48 -20.77
CA THR A 187 -17.58 18.07 -21.90
C THR A 187 -18.49 17.08 -22.64
N ASN A 188 -18.30 15.77 -22.45
CA ASN A 188 -18.96 14.74 -23.24
C ASN A 188 -18.69 14.92 -24.76
N GLN A 189 -17.51 15.41 -25.15
CA GLN A 189 -17.07 15.57 -26.54
C GLN A 189 -15.67 14.98 -26.80
N VAL A 190 -15.19 14.10 -25.91
CA VAL A 190 -13.81 13.61 -25.92
C VAL A 190 -13.77 12.09 -25.84
N ILE A 191 -12.99 11.48 -26.72
CA ILE A 191 -12.64 10.07 -26.73
C ILE A 191 -11.20 9.93 -26.25
N VAL A 192 -10.95 9.06 -25.27
CA VAL A 192 -9.60 8.85 -24.71
C VAL A 192 -9.20 7.39 -24.86
N CYS A 193 -8.10 7.14 -25.57
CA CYS A 193 -7.59 5.81 -25.88
C CYS A 193 -6.40 5.45 -24.99
N HIS A 194 -6.54 4.40 -24.18
CA HIS A 194 -5.48 3.87 -23.31
C HIS A 194 -4.97 2.51 -23.79
N SER A 195 -3.74 2.15 -23.39
CA SER A 195 -3.18 0.81 -23.58
C SER A 195 -2.11 0.46 -22.55
N LEU A 196 -1.98 -0.84 -22.27
CA LEU A 196 -0.91 -1.40 -21.44
C LEU A 196 0.42 -1.56 -22.19
N SER A 197 0.46 -1.28 -23.50
CA SER A 197 1.62 -1.56 -24.36
C SER A 197 2.91 -0.85 -23.94
N LYS A 198 2.82 0.39 -23.46
CA LYS A 198 3.99 1.18 -23.03
C LYS A 198 4.02 1.35 -21.52
N SER A 199 2.92 1.80 -20.92
CA SER A 199 2.77 2.03 -19.47
C SER A 199 3.05 0.78 -18.61
N HIS A 200 2.78 -0.42 -19.14
CA HIS A 200 2.99 -1.71 -18.47
C HIS A 200 3.79 -2.70 -19.31
N LEU A 201 4.41 -2.24 -20.40
CA LEU A 201 5.21 -3.05 -21.32
C LEU A 201 4.48 -4.27 -21.91
N ALA A 202 3.15 -4.30 -21.86
CA ALA A 202 2.32 -5.46 -22.17
C ALA A 202 1.55 -5.23 -23.48
N PRO A 203 2.23 -5.30 -24.65
CA PRO A 203 1.57 -5.07 -25.93
C PRO A 203 0.51 -6.13 -26.18
N LEU A 204 -0.60 -5.72 -26.81
CA LEU A 204 -1.71 -6.59 -27.21
C LEU A 204 -2.48 -7.25 -26.06
N VAL A 205 -2.20 -6.87 -24.81
CA VAL A 205 -2.88 -7.44 -23.63
C VAL A 205 -4.21 -6.75 -23.36
N SER A 206 -4.21 -5.42 -23.29
CA SER A 206 -5.45 -4.65 -23.09
C SER A 206 -5.29 -3.19 -23.51
N GLY A 207 -6.38 -2.65 -24.04
CA GLY A 207 -6.66 -1.24 -24.22
C GLY A 207 -8.07 -0.92 -23.72
N PHE A 208 -8.27 0.36 -23.44
CA PHE A 208 -9.52 0.86 -22.86
C PHE A 208 -9.82 2.21 -23.48
N VAL A 209 -11.07 2.43 -23.85
CA VAL A 209 -11.51 3.66 -24.50
C VAL A 209 -12.63 4.26 -23.69
N ILE A 210 -12.42 5.49 -23.24
CA ILE A 210 -13.48 6.36 -22.71
C ILE A 210 -14.11 7.06 -23.91
N ALA A 211 -15.43 7.10 -23.98
CA ALA A 211 -16.15 7.75 -25.07
C ALA A 211 -17.30 8.61 -24.53
N PRO A 212 -17.80 9.57 -25.32
CA PRO A 212 -19.01 10.29 -24.97
C PRO A 212 -20.24 9.38 -24.97
N GLU A 213 -21.25 9.70 -24.15
CA GLU A 213 -22.50 8.92 -24.03
C GLU A 213 -23.28 8.84 -25.35
N ARG A 214 -23.14 9.85 -26.21
CA ARG A 214 -23.81 9.89 -27.52
C ARG A 214 -23.20 8.96 -28.57
N PHE A 215 -22.09 8.28 -28.26
CA PHE A 215 -21.41 7.41 -29.22
C PHE A 215 -21.90 5.97 -29.10
N ALA A 216 -22.39 5.41 -30.22
CA ALA A 216 -22.60 3.97 -30.31
C ALA A 216 -21.23 3.26 -30.24
N LEU A 217 -21.03 2.46 -29.19
CA LEU A 217 -19.78 1.74 -28.99
C LEU A 217 -19.67 0.57 -29.98
N PRO A 218 -18.47 0.33 -30.55
CA PRO A 218 -18.19 -0.91 -31.23
C PRO A 218 -18.44 -2.11 -30.30
N SER A 219 -18.84 -3.26 -30.84
CA SER A 219 -18.97 -4.48 -30.04
C SER A 219 -17.66 -4.79 -29.32
N ALA A 220 -17.74 -5.01 -28.00
CA ALA A 220 -16.57 -5.21 -27.15
C ALA A 220 -16.00 -6.62 -27.35
N ASP A 221 -15.13 -6.78 -28.34
CA ASP A 221 -14.60 -8.10 -28.72
C ASP A 221 -13.33 -8.52 -27.96
N THR A 222 -13.21 -8.14 -26.67
CA THR A 222 -12.05 -8.53 -25.86
C THR A 222 -12.48 -9.37 -24.67
N ARG A 223 -12.02 -10.63 -24.67
CA ARG A 223 -12.12 -11.57 -23.55
C ARG A 223 -11.52 -10.94 -22.29
N GLU A 224 -12.00 -11.39 -21.13
CA GLU A 224 -11.33 -11.13 -19.86
C GLU A 224 -9.84 -11.48 -19.96
N SER A 225 -8.98 -10.67 -19.35
CA SER A 225 -7.53 -10.88 -19.33
C SER A 225 -7.02 -10.79 -17.90
N ASP A 226 -6.67 -11.94 -17.34
CA ASP A 226 -6.13 -12.02 -15.98
C ASP A 226 -4.77 -11.32 -15.89
N GLN A 227 -3.98 -11.40 -16.96
CA GLN A 227 -2.76 -10.62 -17.09
C GLN A 227 -3.04 -9.11 -16.95
N ALA A 228 -4.06 -8.59 -17.63
CA ALA A 228 -4.42 -7.17 -17.53
C ALA A 228 -4.90 -6.79 -16.12
N LYS A 229 -5.73 -7.64 -15.48
CA LYS A 229 -6.20 -7.40 -14.10
C LYS A 229 -5.03 -7.30 -13.13
N VAL A 230 -4.07 -8.22 -13.20
CA VAL A 230 -2.87 -8.20 -12.35
C VAL A 230 -2.03 -6.93 -12.61
N LEU A 231 -1.84 -6.53 -13.87
CA LEU A 231 -1.11 -5.31 -14.21
C LEU A 231 -1.77 -4.05 -13.64
N LEU A 232 -3.09 -3.94 -13.77
CA LEU A 232 -3.86 -2.77 -13.34
C LEU A 232 -4.09 -2.70 -11.82
N THR A 233 -3.83 -3.79 -11.09
CA THR A 233 -3.99 -3.85 -9.63
C THR A 233 -2.64 -3.95 -8.93
N ARG A 234 -2.00 -5.12 -8.97
CA ARG A 234 -0.72 -5.41 -8.31
C ARG A 234 0.41 -4.53 -8.84
N TYR A 235 0.46 -4.30 -10.15
CA TYR A 235 1.51 -3.51 -10.79
C TYR A 235 1.07 -2.11 -11.25
N ARG A 236 -0.02 -1.56 -10.68
CA ARG A 236 -0.58 -0.26 -11.06
C ARG A 236 0.41 0.92 -10.96
N HIS A 237 1.45 0.77 -10.15
CA HIS A 237 2.49 1.79 -9.94
C HIS A 237 3.69 1.64 -10.87
N PHE A 238 3.76 0.58 -11.67
CA PHE A 238 4.86 0.32 -12.59
C PHE A 238 5.11 1.44 -13.62
N PRO A 239 4.10 2.16 -14.16
CA PRO A 239 4.35 3.32 -15.02
C PRO A 239 5.21 4.40 -14.33
N ARG A 240 5.06 4.60 -13.01
CA ARG A 240 5.88 5.54 -12.23
C ARG A 240 7.33 5.05 -12.11
N THR A 241 7.53 3.74 -11.95
CA THR A 241 8.86 3.11 -12.00
C THR A 241 9.54 3.39 -13.33
N GLN A 242 8.84 3.20 -14.46
CA GLN A 242 9.38 3.53 -15.78
C GLN A 242 9.77 5.00 -15.91
N ARG A 243 8.95 5.94 -15.42
CA ARG A 243 9.32 7.37 -15.43
C ARG A 243 10.60 7.64 -14.66
N SER A 244 10.77 7.04 -13.50
CA SER A 244 11.99 7.22 -12.71
C SER A 244 13.21 6.61 -13.40
N ILE A 245 13.05 5.48 -14.10
CA ILE A 245 14.10 4.91 -14.96
C ILE A 245 14.46 5.89 -16.08
N PHE A 246 13.47 6.39 -16.83
CA PHE A 246 13.71 7.33 -17.94
C PHE A 246 14.40 8.60 -17.45
N ARG A 247 13.93 9.18 -16.34
CA ARG A 247 14.56 10.37 -15.75
C ARG A 247 16.01 10.11 -15.35
N SER A 248 16.28 8.94 -14.75
CA SER A 248 17.65 8.54 -14.41
C SER A 248 18.55 8.43 -15.64
N ARG A 249 18.07 7.82 -16.72
CA ARG A 249 18.82 7.68 -17.99
C ARG A 249 19.03 9.03 -18.67
N TRP A 250 18.00 9.84 -18.78
CA TRP A 250 18.12 11.21 -19.31
C TRP A 250 19.12 12.05 -18.51
N GLY A 251 19.14 11.92 -17.19
CA GLY A 251 20.11 12.60 -16.33
C GLY A 251 21.56 12.24 -16.68
N ARG A 252 21.85 10.95 -16.93
CA ARG A 252 23.20 10.50 -17.35
C ARG A 252 23.56 10.96 -18.75
N LEU A 253 22.60 10.99 -19.67
CA LEU A 253 22.80 11.39 -21.06
C LEU A 253 22.84 12.91 -21.25
N ALA A 254 22.40 13.71 -20.27
CA ALA A 254 22.18 15.13 -20.44
C ALA A 254 23.43 15.90 -20.88
N ALA A 255 24.59 15.61 -20.29
CA ALA A 255 25.84 16.26 -20.67
C ALA A 255 26.25 15.91 -22.12
N SER A 256 26.13 14.64 -22.51
CA SER A 256 26.43 14.18 -23.87
C SER A 256 25.49 14.78 -24.90
N ILE A 257 24.19 14.90 -24.59
CA ILE A 257 23.22 15.51 -25.50
C ILE A 257 23.46 17.00 -25.66
N ARG A 258 23.72 17.72 -24.55
CA ARG A 258 24.02 19.15 -24.61
C ARG A 258 25.32 19.50 -25.34
N ALA A 259 26.23 18.53 -25.50
CA ALA A 259 27.43 18.71 -26.31
C ALA A 259 27.13 18.89 -27.80
N PHE A 260 25.98 18.39 -28.31
CA PHE A 260 25.56 18.57 -29.69
C PHE A 260 24.27 19.39 -29.87
N ASP A 261 23.45 19.54 -28.82
CA ASP A 261 22.30 20.45 -28.79
C ASP A 261 22.28 21.20 -27.44
N ALA A 262 22.94 22.36 -27.38
CA ALA A 262 23.11 23.12 -26.14
C ALA A 262 21.80 23.58 -25.49
N ASN A 263 20.74 23.74 -26.29
CA ASN A 263 19.42 24.17 -25.82
C ASN A 263 18.51 22.99 -25.45
N TRP A 264 19.01 21.76 -25.57
CA TRP A 264 18.23 20.58 -25.24
C TRP A 264 17.85 20.54 -23.75
N MET A 265 16.56 20.30 -23.52
CA MET A 265 16.01 20.04 -22.21
C MET A 265 15.52 18.59 -22.15
N PRO A 266 15.71 17.90 -21.01
CA PRO A 266 15.17 16.57 -20.83
C PRO A 266 13.63 16.59 -20.91
N PRO A 267 13.01 15.56 -21.48
CA PRO A 267 11.55 15.48 -21.57
C PRO A 267 10.92 15.33 -20.18
N GLU A 268 9.72 15.90 -20.01
CA GLU A 268 8.94 15.80 -18.76
C GLU A 268 8.40 14.38 -18.52
N SER A 269 8.17 13.64 -19.59
CA SER A 269 7.58 12.30 -19.59
C SER A 269 8.08 11.45 -20.77
N GLY A 270 8.19 10.16 -20.51
CA GLY A 270 8.53 9.16 -21.52
C GLY A 270 10.02 9.07 -21.83
N TYR A 271 10.32 8.27 -22.84
CA TYR A 271 11.68 7.84 -23.19
C TYR A 271 12.18 8.43 -24.51
N LEU A 272 11.41 9.34 -25.12
CA LEU A 272 11.74 9.99 -26.39
C LEU A 272 11.94 11.49 -26.18
N SER A 273 12.81 12.08 -26.99
CA SER A 273 12.99 13.52 -27.13
C SER A 273 13.39 13.86 -28.56
N VAL A 274 13.30 15.15 -28.89
CA VAL A 274 13.78 15.72 -30.15
C VAL A 274 15.07 16.50 -29.90
N VAL A 275 15.98 16.47 -30.85
CA VAL A 275 17.16 17.35 -30.92
C VAL A 275 17.20 18.03 -32.27
N ASN A 276 17.61 19.30 -32.30
CA ASN A 276 17.62 20.13 -33.51
C ASN A 276 18.91 19.92 -34.32
N VAL A 277 19.27 18.66 -34.56
CA VAL A 277 20.48 18.26 -35.28
C VAL A 277 20.14 17.12 -36.24
N PRO A 278 20.55 17.18 -37.52
CA PRO A 278 20.37 16.08 -38.47
C PRO A 278 21.05 14.78 -38.03
N GLN A 279 20.45 13.64 -38.37
CA GLN A 279 20.98 12.33 -37.96
C GLN A 279 22.37 12.05 -38.53
N THR A 280 22.66 12.55 -39.74
CA THR A 280 23.96 12.40 -40.40
C THR A 280 25.08 13.10 -39.62
N GLU A 281 24.83 14.31 -39.13
CA GLU A 281 25.77 15.07 -38.30
C GLU A 281 25.97 14.41 -36.93
N LEU A 282 24.91 13.87 -36.33
CA LEU A 282 25.03 13.10 -35.09
C LEU A 282 25.89 11.84 -35.29
N LEU A 283 25.75 11.15 -36.42
CA LEU A 283 26.54 9.95 -36.71
C LEU A 283 28.03 10.27 -36.87
N GLU A 284 28.37 11.38 -37.53
CA GLU A 284 29.76 11.88 -37.62
C GLU A 284 30.37 12.17 -36.23
N ARG A 285 29.53 12.56 -35.27
CA ARG A 285 29.91 12.77 -33.85
C ARG A 285 29.88 11.49 -33.01
N GLY A 286 29.71 10.33 -33.64
CA GLY A 286 29.68 9.04 -32.94
C GLY A 286 28.35 8.75 -32.23
N VAL A 287 27.25 9.38 -32.63
CA VAL A 287 25.91 9.20 -32.03
C VAL A 287 24.94 8.60 -33.04
N LEU A 288 24.34 7.46 -32.69
CA LEU A 288 23.27 6.84 -33.49
C LEU A 288 21.90 7.27 -32.99
N ALA A 289 21.22 8.14 -33.73
CA ALA A 289 19.86 8.61 -33.47
C ALA A 289 18.90 8.19 -34.59
N VAL A 290 17.59 8.40 -34.40
CA VAL A 290 16.57 8.13 -35.42
C VAL A 290 16.35 9.38 -36.27
N PRO A 291 16.40 9.31 -37.60
CA PRO A 291 16.16 10.47 -38.47
C PRO A 291 14.68 10.90 -38.42
N GLY A 292 14.44 12.19 -38.69
CA GLY A 292 13.10 12.78 -38.63
C GLY A 292 12.10 12.18 -39.63
N ASP A 293 12.54 11.75 -40.81
CA ASP A 293 11.69 11.13 -41.84
C ASP A 293 11.03 9.81 -41.39
N VAL A 294 11.67 9.04 -40.51
CA VAL A 294 11.07 7.84 -39.88
C VAL A 294 9.80 8.20 -39.11
N TYR A 295 9.72 9.41 -38.57
CA TYR A 295 8.55 9.94 -37.90
C TYR A 295 7.59 10.70 -38.81
N GLY A 296 7.97 11.00 -40.06
CA GLY A 296 7.17 11.78 -41.00
C GLY A 296 7.48 13.28 -41.01
N THR A 297 8.67 13.69 -40.54
CA THR A 297 9.10 15.10 -40.52
C THR A 297 10.40 15.34 -41.30
N SER A 298 10.92 16.56 -41.24
CA SER A 298 12.15 16.97 -41.92
C SER A 298 13.40 16.25 -41.39
N ASN A 299 14.38 16.02 -42.26
CA ASN A 299 15.70 15.49 -41.92
C ASN A 299 16.63 16.49 -41.22
N THR A 300 16.13 17.69 -40.91
CA THR A 300 16.86 18.72 -40.16
C THR A 300 16.90 18.49 -38.65
N LEU A 301 16.14 17.51 -38.15
CA LEU A 301 16.09 17.12 -36.74
C LEU A 301 16.26 15.61 -36.58
N SER A 302 16.54 15.19 -35.34
CA SER A 302 16.61 13.78 -34.96
C SER A 302 15.76 13.46 -33.75
N ILE A 303 15.26 12.23 -33.68
CA ILE A 303 14.59 11.68 -32.52
C ILE A 303 15.59 10.84 -31.73
N VAL A 304 15.71 11.13 -30.44
CA VAL A 304 16.60 10.45 -29.51
C VAL A 304 15.80 9.73 -28.44
N SER A 305 16.38 8.66 -27.91
CA SER A 305 15.78 7.81 -26.89
C SER A 305 16.78 7.47 -25.79
N CYS A 306 16.31 7.40 -24.54
CA CYS A 306 17.14 6.96 -23.42
C CYS A 306 17.20 5.43 -23.26
N LEU A 307 16.68 4.63 -24.20
CA LEU A 307 16.44 3.21 -23.97
C LEU A 307 17.64 2.26 -24.20
N HIS A 308 18.80 2.73 -24.66
CA HIS A 308 19.91 1.85 -25.07
C HIS A 308 21.05 1.69 -24.05
N GLU A 309 20.90 2.19 -22.83
CA GLU A 309 21.94 1.93 -21.82
C GLU A 309 22.10 0.43 -21.57
N THR A 310 23.35 -0.06 -21.61
CA THR A 310 23.74 -1.47 -21.80
C THR A 310 23.42 -2.42 -20.64
N ASN A 311 22.62 -2.01 -19.65
CA ASN A 311 22.31 -2.82 -18.47
C ASN A 311 20.81 -2.73 -18.10
N ALA A 312 19.94 -3.37 -18.88
CA ALA A 312 18.48 -3.38 -18.67
C ALA A 312 18.02 -3.89 -17.28
N GLY A 313 18.93 -4.43 -16.44
CA GLY A 313 18.67 -4.86 -15.06
C GLY A 313 19.43 -4.11 -13.96
N ALA A 314 20.55 -3.41 -14.24
CA ALA A 314 21.36 -2.75 -13.20
C ALA A 314 20.64 -1.57 -12.53
N GLU A 315 19.63 -1.00 -13.19
CA GLU A 315 18.87 0.13 -12.67
C GLU A 315 17.73 -0.28 -11.74
N THR A 316 17.19 -1.47 -11.97
CA THR A 316 16.23 -2.12 -11.07
C THR A 316 16.92 -2.87 -9.94
N GLU A 317 18.26 -2.96 -9.98
CA GLU A 317 19.07 -3.47 -8.88
C GLU A 317 18.68 -2.76 -7.58
N ILE A 318 18.40 -3.57 -6.57
CA ILE A 318 18.12 -3.11 -5.23
C ILE A 318 19.45 -3.01 -4.50
N VAL A 319 19.80 -1.81 -4.09
CA VAL A 319 21.04 -1.51 -3.38
C VAL A 319 20.76 -1.13 -1.93
N ASP A 320 21.68 -1.50 -1.05
CA ASP A 320 21.63 -1.11 0.36
C ASP A 320 22.00 0.36 0.53
N ARG A 321 21.19 1.05 1.34
CA ARG A 321 21.40 2.44 1.70
C ARG A 321 21.05 2.65 3.16
N TYR A 322 21.67 3.67 3.72
CA TYR A 322 21.58 3.96 5.14
C TYR A 322 21.17 5.41 5.38
N HIS A 323 20.46 5.63 6.49
CA HIS A 323 20.11 6.96 6.96
C HIS A 323 20.41 7.07 8.45
N VAL A 324 21.25 8.04 8.81
CA VAL A 324 21.56 8.32 10.21
C VAL A 324 20.59 9.39 10.73
N THR A 325 19.92 9.11 11.84
CA THR A 325 19.02 10.04 12.54
C THR A 325 19.25 9.97 14.05
N ALA A 326 18.66 10.91 14.81
CA ALA A 326 18.63 10.85 16.27
C ALA A 326 17.54 9.86 16.75
N LEU A 327 17.80 9.14 17.84
CA LEU A 327 16.85 8.18 18.42
C LEU A 327 15.54 8.85 18.83
N SER A 328 15.58 10.09 19.35
CA SER A 328 14.37 10.88 19.66
C SER A 328 13.42 11.06 18.47
N ASN A 329 13.89 10.99 17.22
CA ASN A 329 13.04 11.09 16.03
C ASN A 329 12.36 9.77 15.65
N PHE A 330 12.80 8.63 16.20
CA PHE A 330 12.35 7.32 15.76
C PHE A 330 10.83 7.12 15.92
N ALA A 331 10.28 7.34 17.11
CA ALA A 331 8.85 7.16 17.36
C ALA A 331 7.96 8.13 16.56
N ARG A 332 8.48 9.29 16.18
CA ARG A 332 7.75 10.28 15.36
C ARG A 332 7.70 9.85 13.90
N GLY A 333 8.82 9.36 13.38
CA GLY A 333 8.97 9.01 11.96
C GLY A 333 8.56 7.59 11.61
N TYR A 334 8.67 6.64 12.53
CA TYR A 334 8.47 5.22 12.25
C TYR A 334 7.02 4.76 12.36
N ASP A 335 6.50 4.17 11.29
CA ASP A 335 5.24 3.45 11.25
C ASP A 335 5.52 1.94 11.16
N LYS A 336 5.20 1.24 12.25
CA LYS A 336 5.39 -0.21 12.39
C LYS A 336 4.52 -1.03 11.43
N TYR A 337 3.32 -0.56 11.06
CA TYR A 337 2.38 -1.32 10.21
C TYR A 337 2.83 -1.38 8.75
N SER A 338 3.47 -0.31 8.27
CA SER A 338 4.07 -0.26 6.94
C SER A 338 5.57 -0.57 6.95
N ARG A 339 6.20 -0.65 8.13
CA ARG A 339 7.64 -0.68 8.33
C ARG A 339 8.36 0.46 7.61
N THR A 340 7.76 1.65 7.63
CA THR A 340 8.35 2.83 6.99
C THR A 340 8.76 3.88 8.00
N TYR A 341 9.85 4.58 7.72
CA TYR A 341 10.24 5.78 8.44
C TYR A 341 10.01 6.99 7.53
N SER A 342 9.17 7.92 7.96
CA SER A 342 8.76 9.11 7.23
C SER A 342 9.20 10.39 7.93
N LYS A 343 9.69 11.34 7.13
CA LYS A 343 10.01 12.70 7.59
C LYS A 343 8.78 13.60 7.71
N ALA A 344 7.60 13.16 7.25
CA ALA A 344 6.38 13.96 7.28
C ALA A 344 5.98 14.39 8.71
N ASN A 345 6.32 13.58 9.71
CA ASN A 345 5.98 13.82 11.11
C ASN A 345 7.14 14.47 11.90
N ILE A 346 8.18 14.93 11.20
CA ILE A 346 9.38 15.56 11.77
C ILE A 346 9.43 17.00 11.24
N PRO A 347 8.69 17.95 11.86
CA PRO A 347 8.65 19.36 11.47
C PRO A 347 10.02 20.03 11.35
N GLU A 348 11.04 19.53 12.04
CA GLU A 348 12.41 20.04 11.99
C GLU A 348 13.17 19.59 10.72
N SER A 349 12.59 18.71 9.89
CA SER A 349 13.20 18.25 8.65
C SER A 349 13.25 19.36 7.60
N THR A 350 14.47 19.75 7.21
CA THR A 350 14.71 20.76 6.16
C THR A 350 14.25 20.32 4.77
N TYR A 351 14.17 19.01 4.53
CA TYR A 351 13.80 18.44 3.22
C TYR A 351 12.73 17.38 3.44
N PRO A 352 11.46 17.79 3.67
CA PRO A 352 10.39 16.86 3.95
C PRO A 352 10.15 15.91 2.77
N ASP A 353 10.29 16.38 1.52
CA ASP A 353 10.00 15.60 0.31
C ASP A 353 11.18 14.80 -0.24
N GLN A 354 12.33 14.81 0.45
CA GLN A 354 13.53 14.09 0.03
C GLN A 354 14.12 13.26 1.16
N PHE A 355 14.50 12.03 0.83
CA PHE A 355 15.19 11.15 1.77
C PHE A 355 16.64 10.99 1.36
N TYR A 356 17.55 11.61 2.13
CA TYR A 356 18.99 11.49 1.93
C TYR A 356 19.51 10.18 2.50
N LEU A 357 20.29 9.50 1.68
CA LEU A 357 20.76 8.13 1.83
C LEU A 357 22.26 8.06 1.59
N LEU A 358 22.93 7.20 2.34
CA LEU A 358 24.36 7.01 2.30
C LEU A 358 24.67 5.56 1.92
N PRO A 359 25.69 5.30 1.09
CA PRO A 359 26.32 3.98 1.06
C PRO A 359 27.06 3.72 2.38
N ASN A 360 27.41 2.46 2.64
CA ASN A 360 28.00 2.04 3.93
C ASN A 360 29.33 2.76 4.23
N ASP A 361 30.16 2.96 3.20
CA ASP A 361 31.46 3.63 3.26
C ASP A 361 31.38 5.15 3.48
N GLN A 362 30.17 5.72 3.57
CA GLN A 362 29.93 7.15 3.76
C GLN A 362 29.13 7.47 5.04
N LEU A 363 28.94 6.50 5.94
CA LEU A 363 28.17 6.68 7.17
C LEU A 363 28.72 7.77 8.09
N ASP A 364 30.04 7.99 8.11
CA ASP A 364 30.70 9.02 8.91
C ASP A 364 30.13 10.43 8.65
N ILE A 365 29.70 10.71 7.41
CA ILE A 365 29.05 11.98 7.05
C ILE A 365 27.70 12.12 7.76
N GLY A 366 26.96 11.02 7.85
CA GLY A 366 25.69 10.95 8.58
C GLY A 366 25.89 11.16 10.08
N PHE A 367 26.85 10.46 10.67
CA PHE A 367 27.20 10.61 12.08
C PHE A 367 27.67 12.02 12.41
N ALA A 368 28.54 12.64 11.60
CA ALA A 368 28.98 14.02 11.80
C ALA A 368 27.82 15.02 11.72
N LYS A 369 26.84 14.77 10.84
CA LYS A 369 25.63 15.61 10.74
C LYS A 369 24.74 15.48 11.98
N VAL A 370 24.45 14.25 12.40
CA VAL A 370 23.59 13.98 13.56
C VAL A 370 24.28 14.38 14.87
N GLY A 371 25.60 14.22 15.00
CA GLY A 371 26.36 14.66 16.17
C GLY A 371 26.19 16.16 16.46
N ARG A 372 26.15 17.01 15.42
CA ARG A 372 25.86 18.44 15.58
C ARG A 372 24.43 18.73 16.06
N LEU A 373 23.48 17.84 15.74
CA LEU A 373 22.11 17.93 16.23
C LEU A 373 22.05 17.48 17.70
N LEU A 374 22.69 16.37 18.04
CA LEU A 374 22.73 15.82 19.40
C LEU A 374 23.35 16.78 20.41
N GLN A 375 24.32 17.61 20.00
CA GLN A 375 24.86 18.71 20.82
C GLN A 375 23.81 19.73 21.29
N LYS A 376 22.63 19.77 20.67
CA LYS A 376 21.53 20.70 20.98
C LYS A 376 20.33 20.04 21.67
N ILE A 377 20.38 18.74 21.92
CA ILE A 377 19.28 17.88 22.38
C ILE A 377 19.68 17.23 23.73
N PRO A 378 18.76 16.68 24.55
CA PRO A 378 19.12 16.11 25.85
C PRO A 378 20.26 15.08 25.80
N ALA A 379 21.10 15.07 26.85
CA ALA A 379 22.35 14.30 26.93
C ALA A 379 22.22 12.76 26.81
N ARG A 380 20.99 12.22 26.80
CA ARG A 380 20.71 10.78 26.65
C ARG A 380 20.35 10.36 25.22
N ASP A 381 20.15 11.31 24.31
CA ASP A 381 19.86 10.99 22.91
C ASP A 381 21.13 10.51 22.18
N ARG A 382 20.96 9.65 21.18
CA ARG A 382 22.05 9.03 20.43
C ARG A 382 21.71 8.87 18.96
N ALA A 383 22.73 8.63 18.14
CA ALA A 383 22.53 8.33 16.74
C ALA A 383 22.02 6.89 16.57
N ILE A 384 21.13 6.70 15.60
CA ILE A 384 20.71 5.40 15.09
C ILE A 384 20.81 5.41 13.58
N VAL A 385 20.97 4.22 12.99
CA VAL A 385 21.07 4.03 11.55
C VAL A 385 19.91 3.20 11.05
N LEU A 386 19.16 3.76 10.11
CA LEU A 386 18.11 3.06 9.38
C LEU A 386 18.74 2.42 8.15
N HIS A 387 18.68 1.10 8.04
CA HIS A 387 19.04 0.38 6.82
C HIS A 387 17.79 0.25 5.94
N THR A 388 17.91 0.64 4.68
CA THR A 388 16.86 0.55 3.66
C THR A 388 17.42 -0.05 2.39
N ARG A 389 16.55 -0.72 1.63
CA ARG A 389 16.85 -1.23 0.30
C ARG A 389 16.10 -0.40 -0.73
N VAL A 390 16.83 0.16 -1.70
CA VAL A 390 16.26 1.06 -2.71
C VAL A 390 16.70 0.66 -4.11
N ALA A 391 15.81 0.81 -5.08
CA ALA A 391 16.17 0.58 -6.47
C ALA A 391 17.09 1.70 -6.97
N ARG A 392 18.17 1.34 -7.66
CA ARG A 392 19.21 2.29 -8.09
C ARG A 392 18.66 3.46 -8.90
N HIS A 393 17.68 3.23 -9.78
CA HIS A 393 17.05 4.29 -10.58
C HIS A 393 16.25 5.33 -9.77
N LYS A 394 15.99 5.10 -8.48
CA LYS A 394 15.35 6.09 -7.60
C LYS A 394 16.36 7.07 -7.00
N LEU A 395 17.63 6.69 -6.95
CA LEU A 395 18.69 7.49 -6.37
C LEU A 395 19.04 8.68 -7.28
N ARG A 396 19.37 9.79 -6.64
CA ARG A 396 19.83 11.03 -7.26
C ARG A 396 21.10 11.47 -6.57
N ALA A 397 22.08 11.93 -7.34
CA ALA A 397 23.29 12.51 -6.78
C ALA A 397 22.93 13.77 -6.00
N ASN A 398 23.55 13.96 -4.83
CA ASN A 398 23.42 15.18 -4.07
C ASN A 398 24.33 16.27 -4.68
N GLU A 399 23.79 17.03 -5.64
CA GLU A 399 24.54 18.06 -6.38
C GLU A 399 25.09 19.18 -5.49
N ARG A 400 24.56 19.39 -4.28
CA ARG A 400 25.01 20.45 -3.37
C ARG A 400 26.33 20.11 -2.70
N THR A 401 26.54 18.86 -2.29
CA THR A 401 27.73 18.46 -1.53
C THR A 401 28.60 17.45 -2.27
N GLY A 402 28.13 16.86 -3.37
CA GLY A 402 28.79 15.76 -4.06
C GLY A 402 28.86 14.46 -3.25
N LEU A 403 28.25 14.42 -2.06
CA LEU A 403 28.33 13.33 -1.09
C LEU A 403 26.93 12.80 -0.76
N GLY A 404 26.82 11.47 -0.70
CA GLY A 404 25.55 10.77 -0.55
C GLY A 404 24.61 10.92 -1.75
N GLU A 405 23.44 10.31 -1.62
CA GLU A 405 22.38 10.32 -2.62
C GLU A 405 21.05 10.68 -1.95
N TYR A 406 20.01 10.92 -2.73
CA TYR A 406 18.67 11.04 -2.20
C TYR A 406 17.64 10.37 -3.10
N ILE A 407 16.48 10.08 -2.53
CA ILE A 407 15.27 9.70 -3.24
C ILE A 407 14.23 10.81 -3.10
N GLU A 408 13.45 11.04 -4.16
CA GLU A 408 12.36 12.04 -4.22
C GLU A 408 11.08 11.48 -3.58
N GLN A 409 11.18 11.12 -2.30
CA GLN A 409 10.06 10.72 -1.45
C GLN A 409 10.38 11.05 0.01
N ASN A 410 9.35 11.21 0.83
CA ASN A 410 9.48 11.60 2.23
C ASN A 410 9.70 10.43 3.20
N TYR A 411 9.71 9.19 2.71
CA TYR A 411 9.85 7.99 3.55
C TYR A 411 10.83 6.97 2.98
N VAL A 412 11.25 6.01 3.81
CA VAL A 412 12.00 4.80 3.44
C VAL A 412 11.42 3.59 4.15
N ARG A 413 11.64 2.39 3.61
CA ARG A 413 11.33 1.12 4.30
C ARG A 413 12.49 0.76 5.22
N VAL A 414 12.22 0.44 6.47
CA VAL A 414 13.25 0.05 7.44
C VAL A 414 13.39 -1.48 7.40
N GLU A 415 14.49 -1.93 6.79
CA GLU A 415 14.84 -3.35 6.74
C GLU A 415 15.48 -3.79 8.04
N ARG A 416 16.45 -2.98 8.53
CA ARG A 416 17.11 -3.16 9.83
C ARG A 416 17.30 -1.82 10.51
N LEU A 417 17.36 -1.87 11.83
CA LEU A 417 17.67 -0.74 12.68
C LEU A 417 18.99 -1.03 13.39
N LEU A 418 19.93 -0.10 13.34
CA LEU A 418 21.25 -0.26 13.96
C LEU A 418 21.52 0.89 14.93
N ASP A 419 22.38 0.65 15.92
CA ASP A 419 22.94 1.70 16.76
C ASP A 419 24.14 2.40 16.10
N ASP A 420 24.79 3.28 16.86
CA ASP A 420 25.99 4.01 16.48
C ASP A 420 27.25 3.14 16.37
N THR A 421 27.22 1.91 16.91
CA THR A 421 28.25 0.88 16.71
C THR A 421 27.95 -0.06 15.54
N LEU A 422 26.84 0.19 14.82
CA LEU A 422 26.29 -0.66 13.74
C LEU A 422 25.84 -2.05 14.21
N THR A 423 25.53 -2.19 15.50
CA THR A 423 24.91 -3.39 16.07
C THR A 423 23.40 -3.29 15.89
N GLU A 424 22.74 -4.41 15.61
CA GLU A 424 21.29 -4.45 15.39
C GLU A 424 20.51 -4.12 16.67
N LEU A 425 19.56 -3.19 16.53
CA LEU A 425 18.63 -2.80 17.58
C LEU A 425 17.26 -3.39 17.30
N ARG A 426 16.61 -3.89 18.35
CA ARG A 426 15.19 -4.26 18.27
C ARG A 426 14.35 -3.01 18.06
N THR A 427 13.34 -3.13 17.21
CA THR A 427 12.47 -2.00 16.85
C THR A 427 11.67 -1.54 18.06
N GLU A 428 11.21 -2.48 18.88
CA GLU A 428 10.46 -2.26 20.11
C GLU A 428 11.28 -1.46 21.12
N ASP A 429 12.53 -1.83 21.36
CA ASP A 429 13.43 -1.13 22.29
C ASP A 429 13.71 0.31 21.81
N ALA A 430 13.96 0.48 20.50
CA ALA A 430 14.19 1.81 19.95
C ALA A 430 12.94 2.69 20.00
N LEU A 431 11.75 2.12 19.76
CA LEU A 431 10.48 2.84 19.86
C LEU A 431 10.24 3.31 21.29
N ALA A 432 10.37 2.42 22.27
CA ALA A 432 10.21 2.75 23.68
C ALA A 432 11.25 3.80 24.13
N ALA A 433 12.54 3.61 23.81
CA ALA A 433 13.58 4.58 24.17
C ALA A 433 13.36 5.96 23.52
N SER A 434 12.87 5.97 22.28
CA SER A 434 12.48 7.21 21.60
C SER A 434 11.31 7.93 22.29
N LEU A 435 10.28 7.19 22.73
CA LEU A 435 9.14 7.75 23.47
C LEU A 435 9.55 8.30 24.83
N GLU A 436 10.45 7.61 25.53
CA GLU A 436 11.02 8.07 26.80
C GLU A 436 11.78 9.40 26.63
N LEU A 437 12.63 9.50 25.60
CA LEU A 437 13.40 10.71 25.29
C LEU A 437 12.51 11.92 24.93
N ASN A 438 11.38 11.68 24.25
CA ASN A 438 10.46 12.75 23.86
C ASN A 438 9.64 13.31 25.03
N GLY A 439 9.70 12.68 26.22
CA GLY A 439 9.32 13.26 27.51
C GLY A 439 7.88 13.77 27.62
N ASN A 440 6.98 12.97 28.19
CA ASN A 440 5.73 13.38 28.89
C ASN A 440 4.95 12.12 29.31
N LEU A 441 5.64 11.17 29.95
CA LEU A 441 5.02 9.92 30.38
C LEU A 441 4.09 10.20 31.57
N ARG A 442 2.78 10.24 31.31
CA ARG A 442 1.76 10.53 32.33
C ARG A 442 1.78 9.50 33.46
N ALA A 443 1.30 9.89 34.64
CA ALA A 443 1.04 8.93 35.71
C ALA A 443 -0.13 8.02 35.31
N TRP A 444 -0.13 6.77 35.78
CA TRP A 444 -1.17 5.80 35.41
C TRP A 444 -2.60 6.24 35.73
N GLY A 445 -2.79 7.04 36.78
CA GLY A 445 -4.10 7.61 37.12
C GLY A 445 -4.65 8.62 36.11
N ASP A 446 -3.80 9.14 35.21
CA ASP A 446 -4.16 10.09 34.15
C ASP A 446 -4.29 9.40 32.77
N VAL A 447 -4.10 8.09 32.71
CA VAL A 447 -4.22 7.29 31.48
C VAL A 447 -5.64 6.74 31.38
N ASN A 448 -6.35 7.14 30.34
CA ASN A 448 -7.76 6.77 30.15
C ASN A 448 -7.90 5.44 29.38
N PRO A 449 -8.76 4.51 29.84
CA PRO A 449 -8.98 3.23 29.15
C PRO A 449 -9.89 3.38 27.94
N ARG A 450 -9.56 2.65 26.86
CA ARG A 450 -10.47 2.42 25.72
C ARG A 450 -11.46 1.29 25.98
N SER A 451 -11.09 0.31 26.79
CA SER A 451 -11.94 -0.79 27.24
C SER A 451 -11.70 -1.15 28.70
N LEU A 452 -12.64 -1.91 29.25
CA LEU A 452 -12.41 -2.70 30.46
C LEU A 452 -12.28 -4.17 30.06
N SER A 453 -11.12 -4.75 30.28
CA SER A 453 -10.87 -6.18 30.19
C SER A 453 -11.17 -6.83 31.54
N VAL A 454 -11.97 -7.89 31.56
CA VAL A 454 -12.21 -8.73 32.73
C VAL A 454 -11.46 -10.03 32.50
N LEU A 455 -10.58 -10.39 33.43
CA LEU A 455 -9.77 -11.61 33.43
C LEU A 455 -10.23 -12.48 34.61
N PRO A 456 -11.33 -13.25 34.47
CA PRO A 456 -11.94 -13.98 35.60
C PRO A 456 -11.14 -15.23 36.01
N ILE A 457 -10.09 -15.56 35.27
CA ILE A 457 -9.25 -16.74 35.45
C ILE A 457 -7.79 -16.28 35.38
N ALA A 458 -7.02 -16.61 36.42
CA ALA A 458 -5.65 -16.12 36.61
C ALA A 458 -4.66 -16.75 35.61
N SER A 459 -4.57 -18.08 35.54
CA SER A 459 -3.64 -18.77 34.62
C SER A 459 -4.11 -20.20 34.29
N ALA A 460 -5.26 -20.32 33.61
CA ALA A 460 -5.74 -21.62 33.14
C ALA A 460 -6.27 -21.53 31.70
N CYS A 461 -5.50 -22.07 30.75
CA CYS A 461 -5.90 -22.28 29.36
C CYS A 461 -5.57 -23.71 28.97
N GLN A 462 -6.44 -24.38 28.21
CA GLN A 462 -6.14 -25.73 27.72
C GLN A 462 -5.11 -25.70 26.57
N ALA A 463 -4.97 -24.56 25.89
CA ALA A 463 -3.97 -24.36 24.86
C ALA A 463 -2.62 -24.02 25.51
N LYS A 464 -1.52 -24.43 24.86
CA LYS A 464 -0.15 -24.23 25.33
C LYS A 464 0.69 -23.48 24.30
N CYS A 465 0.15 -22.38 23.78
CA CYS A 465 0.82 -21.60 22.75
C CYS A 465 2.18 -21.08 23.23
N ASP A 466 3.24 -21.27 22.43
CA ASP A 466 4.61 -20.77 22.70
C ASP A 466 4.73 -19.23 22.71
N PHE A 467 3.64 -18.52 22.43
CA PHE A 467 3.54 -17.05 22.44
C PHE A 467 2.50 -16.52 23.43
N CYS A 468 2.08 -17.34 24.40
CA CYS A 468 1.06 -16.94 25.36
C CYS A 468 1.52 -15.74 26.19
N PHE A 469 0.95 -14.56 25.93
CA PHE A 469 1.28 -13.32 26.63
C PHE A 469 1.08 -13.41 28.16
N SER A 470 0.18 -14.29 28.63
CA SER A 470 -0.04 -14.48 30.06
C SER A 470 1.24 -14.82 30.81
N HIS A 471 2.14 -15.63 30.23
CA HIS A 471 3.44 -16.02 30.80
C HIS A 471 4.53 -14.93 30.72
N SER A 472 4.20 -13.76 30.19
CA SER A 472 5.11 -12.60 30.15
C SER A 472 4.34 -11.33 30.55
N SER A 473 3.51 -11.46 31.58
CA SER A 473 2.66 -10.39 32.09
C SER A 473 2.33 -10.60 33.57
N ILE A 474 1.72 -9.59 34.19
CA ILE A 474 1.19 -9.64 35.57
C ILE A 474 0.24 -10.83 35.79
N SER A 475 -0.37 -11.36 34.73
CA SER A 475 -1.25 -12.53 34.81
C SER A 475 -0.54 -13.79 35.34
N ASP A 476 0.77 -13.93 35.12
CA ASP A 476 1.55 -15.09 35.58
C ASP A 476 1.75 -15.08 37.11
N GLU A 477 1.80 -13.88 37.70
CA GLU A 477 1.98 -13.67 39.13
C GLU A 477 0.65 -13.67 39.90
N GLN A 478 -0.48 -13.87 39.21
CA GLN A 478 -1.79 -13.65 39.78
C GLN A 478 -2.30 -14.87 40.55
N ASP A 479 -2.76 -14.66 41.78
CA ASP A 479 -3.51 -15.67 42.52
C ASP A 479 -4.93 -15.84 41.98
N GLN A 480 -5.42 -17.08 41.98
CA GLN A 480 -6.82 -17.36 41.62
C GLN A 480 -7.75 -16.86 42.73
N GLY A 481 -8.47 -15.78 42.44
CA GLY A 481 -9.52 -15.23 43.30
C GLY A 481 -10.94 -15.61 42.86
N LEU A 482 -11.91 -15.15 43.66
CA LEU A 482 -13.33 -15.12 43.27
C LEU A 482 -13.64 -13.73 42.73
N LEU A 483 -13.95 -13.63 41.42
CA LEU A 483 -14.43 -12.38 40.85
C LEU A 483 -15.72 -11.95 41.56
N VAL A 484 -15.67 -10.81 42.24
CA VAL A 484 -16.78 -10.25 43.01
C VAL A 484 -17.64 -9.37 42.09
N LEU A 485 -18.89 -9.76 41.84
CA LEU A 485 -19.80 -9.01 40.94
C LEU A 485 -19.94 -7.51 41.29
N PRO A 486 -20.11 -7.11 42.57
CA PRO A 486 -20.06 -5.70 42.95
C PRO A 486 -18.79 -4.96 42.51
N ARG A 487 -17.63 -5.63 42.54
CA ARG A 487 -16.35 -5.06 42.12
C ARG A 487 -16.32 -4.86 40.61
N LEU A 488 -16.83 -5.84 39.84
CA LEU A 488 -16.99 -5.72 38.40
C LEU A 488 -17.92 -4.57 38.02
N GLU A 489 -19.08 -4.45 38.68
CA GLU A 489 -20.03 -3.35 38.43
C GLU A 489 -19.39 -1.98 38.69
N ALA A 490 -18.64 -1.84 39.79
CA ALA A 490 -17.87 -0.62 40.08
C ALA A 490 -16.80 -0.32 39.03
N ALA A 491 -16.07 -1.35 38.58
CA ALA A 491 -15.07 -1.24 37.51
C ALA A 491 -15.70 -0.77 36.20
N CYS A 492 -16.86 -1.33 35.83
CA CYS A 492 -17.62 -0.95 34.64
C CYS A 492 -18.01 0.53 34.71
N ALA A 493 -18.60 0.96 35.83
CA ALA A 493 -19.04 2.34 36.01
C ALA A 493 -17.86 3.33 35.94
N GLU A 494 -16.75 3.04 36.64
CA GLU A 494 -15.59 3.93 36.71
C GLU A 494 -14.83 4.00 35.38
N SER A 495 -14.56 2.85 34.75
CA SER A 495 -13.89 2.82 33.44
C SER A 495 -14.74 3.50 32.36
N ARG A 496 -16.08 3.36 32.41
CA ARG A 496 -16.99 4.06 31.50
C ARG A 496 -16.95 5.57 31.70
N ALA A 497 -16.93 6.04 32.95
CA ALA A 497 -16.77 7.45 33.27
C ALA A 497 -15.41 8.03 32.80
N ARG A 498 -14.38 7.17 32.73
CA ARG A 498 -13.05 7.49 32.19
C ARG A 498 -12.91 7.34 30.67
N GLY A 499 -14.01 7.01 29.96
CA GLY A 499 -14.04 6.97 28.50
C GLY A 499 -13.97 5.59 27.87
N ALA A 500 -13.99 4.50 28.65
CA ALA A 500 -14.06 3.15 28.07
C ALA A 500 -15.35 3.00 27.24
N GLU A 501 -15.21 2.36 26.08
CA GLU A 501 -16.29 2.21 25.10
C GLU A 501 -16.89 0.81 25.09
N ARG A 502 -16.18 -0.17 25.64
CA ARG A 502 -16.54 -1.60 25.56
C ARG A 502 -16.01 -2.40 26.75
N LEU A 503 -16.71 -3.50 27.03
CA LEU A 503 -16.22 -4.58 27.88
C LEU A 503 -15.56 -5.65 27.02
N VAL A 504 -14.43 -6.19 27.48
CA VAL A 504 -13.76 -7.34 26.89
C VAL A 504 -13.66 -8.44 27.94
N ILE A 505 -14.33 -9.55 27.70
CA ILE A 505 -14.18 -10.77 28.49
C ILE A 505 -13.05 -11.56 27.84
N THR A 506 -11.93 -11.64 28.54
CA THR A 506 -10.73 -12.39 28.14
C THR A 506 -10.24 -13.10 29.40
N GLY A 507 -9.14 -13.84 29.35
CA GLY A 507 -8.52 -14.33 30.58
C GLY A 507 -7.03 -14.03 30.60
N GLY A 508 -6.42 -14.25 31.77
CA GLY A 508 -5.06 -14.80 31.81
C GLY A 508 -5.04 -16.26 31.30
N GLY A 509 -6.22 -16.86 31.07
CA GLY A 509 -6.44 -18.11 30.36
C GLY A 509 -7.74 -18.15 29.53
N GLU A 510 -8.41 -19.30 29.42
CA GLU A 510 -9.60 -19.52 28.56
C GLU A 510 -10.94 -19.20 29.28
N PRO A 511 -11.69 -18.15 28.89
CA PRO A 511 -12.89 -17.73 29.63
C PRO A 511 -13.99 -18.78 29.75
N THR A 512 -14.13 -19.69 28.78
CA THR A 512 -15.18 -20.72 28.79
C THR A 512 -14.95 -21.84 29.81
N LEU A 513 -13.78 -21.85 30.48
CA LEU A 513 -13.53 -22.68 31.66
C LEU A 513 -14.31 -22.21 32.89
N LEU A 514 -14.75 -20.94 32.91
CA LEU A 514 -15.65 -20.45 33.94
C LEU A 514 -17.01 -21.16 33.82
N ALA A 515 -17.68 -21.36 34.97
CA ALA A 515 -19.05 -21.89 34.98
C ALA A 515 -19.97 -21.00 34.13
N HIS A 516 -20.79 -21.63 33.27
CA HIS A 516 -21.62 -20.95 32.26
C HIS A 516 -22.44 -19.79 32.85
N HIS A 517 -23.17 -20.02 33.94
CA HIS A 517 -23.97 -18.99 34.59
C HIS A 517 -23.17 -17.75 35.02
N LYS A 518 -21.93 -17.91 35.50
CA LYS A 518 -21.07 -16.78 35.90
C LYS A 518 -20.63 -15.97 34.69
N LEU A 519 -20.37 -16.63 33.57
CA LEU A 519 -20.03 -15.94 32.32
C LEU A 519 -21.22 -15.09 31.82
N LEU A 520 -22.45 -15.62 31.93
CA LEU A 520 -23.67 -14.85 31.64
C LEU A 520 -23.84 -13.66 32.58
N GLU A 521 -23.53 -13.81 33.87
CA GLU A 521 -23.57 -12.69 34.83
C GLU A 521 -22.59 -11.57 34.46
N ILE A 522 -21.35 -11.90 34.07
CA ILE A 522 -20.37 -10.91 33.60
C ILE A 522 -20.91 -10.17 32.37
N MET A 523 -21.48 -10.88 31.39
CA MET A 523 -22.07 -10.29 30.18
C MET A 523 -23.21 -9.34 30.55
N ARG A 524 -24.13 -9.76 31.42
CA ARG A 524 -25.27 -8.94 31.87
C ARG A 524 -24.82 -7.69 32.61
N VAL A 525 -23.83 -7.79 33.50
CA VAL A 525 -23.23 -6.63 34.16
C VAL A 525 -22.62 -5.68 33.13
N GLY A 526 -21.83 -6.21 32.20
CA GLY A 526 -21.25 -5.44 31.10
C GLY A 526 -22.30 -4.69 30.27
N ALA A 527 -23.37 -5.37 29.89
CA ALA A 527 -24.44 -4.84 29.03
C ALA A 527 -25.19 -3.65 29.65
N LYS A 528 -25.18 -3.51 30.98
CA LYS A 528 -25.72 -2.32 31.66
C LYS A 528 -24.91 -1.05 31.38
N HIS A 529 -23.60 -1.20 31.14
CA HIS A 529 -22.65 -0.07 31.04
C HIS A 529 -22.13 0.18 29.62
N PHE A 530 -22.03 -0.87 28.82
CA PHE A 530 -21.40 -0.84 27.50
C PHE A 530 -22.32 -1.36 26.41
N ARG A 531 -22.33 -0.68 25.26
CA ARG A 531 -23.04 -1.14 24.05
C ARG A 531 -22.33 -2.27 23.33
N LYS A 532 -21.03 -2.43 23.59
CA LYS A 532 -20.18 -3.43 22.94
C LYS A 532 -19.54 -4.31 24.00
N ILE A 533 -19.91 -5.58 23.97
CA ILE A 533 -19.36 -6.65 24.81
C ILE A 533 -18.67 -7.65 23.88
N VAL A 534 -17.38 -7.85 24.11
CA VAL A 534 -16.52 -8.75 23.32
C VAL A 534 -16.10 -9.91 24.20
N MET A 535 -16.17 -11.14 23.71
CA MET A 535 -15.54 -12.30 24.36
C MET A 535 -14.46 -12.87 23.45
N ILE A 536 -13.24 -13.02 23.97
CA ILE A 536 -12.11 -13.66 23.28
C ILE A 536 -11.93 -15.07 23.85
N THR A 537 -12.00 -16.09 22.99
CA THR A 537 -11.90 -17.51 23.39
C THR A 537 -11.13 -18.32 22.35
N ASN A 538 -10.45 -19.39 22.79
CA ASN A 538 -9.90 -20.42 21.91
C ASN A 538 -10.99 -21.29 21.25
N GLY A 539 -12.22 -21.22 21.74
CA GLY A 539 -13.39 -21.90 21.19
C GLY A 539 -13.49 -23.39 21.54
N TYR A 540 -12.56 -23.97 22.31
CA TYR A 540 -12.49 -25.41 22.57
C TYR A 540 -13.81 -26.00 23.08
N LYS A 541 -14.36 -25.44 24.16
CA LYS A 541 -15.60 -25.93 24.79
C LYS A 541 -16.80 -25.86 23.83
N LEU A 542 -16.92 -24.75 23.10
CA LEU A 542 -17.99 -24.55 22.12
C LEU A 542 -17.82 -25.49 20.91
N GLY A 543 -16.60 -25.68 20.43
CA GLY A 543 -16.30 -26.56 19.30
C GLY A 543 -16.58 -28.03 19.58
N HIS A 544 -16.41 -28.47 20.83
CA HIS A 544 -16.65 -29.85 21.27
C HIS A 544 -18.06 -30.13 21.79
N ALA A 545 -18.84 -29.10 22.12
CA ALA A 545 -20.24 -29.26 22.47
C ALA A 545 -21.01 -29.95 21.33
N ASP A 546 -22.04 -30.72 21.65
CA ASP A 546 -22.97 -31.21 20.64
C ASP A 546 -23.69 -30.02 19.96
N PRO A 547 -24.25 -30.22 18.76
CA PRO A 547 -24.85 -29.12 18.01
C PRO A 547 -25.96 -28.37 18.76
N ALA A 548 -26.75 -29.04 19.60
CA ALA A 548 -27.86 -28.41 20.31
C ALA A 548 -27.35 -27.57 21.49
N ASP A 549 -26.43 -28.11 22.30
CA ASP A 549 -25.84 -27.35 23.42
C ASP A 549 -25.02 -26.16 22.92
N ARG A 550 -24.31 -26.31 21.79
CA ARG A 550 -23.58 -25.20 21.16
C ARG A 550 -24.53 -24.06 20.78
N LEU A 551 -25.64 -24.38 20.12
CA LEU A 551 -26.62 -23.37 19.71
C LEU A 551 -27.28 -22.71 20.92
N CYS A 552 -27.67 -23.51 21.92
CA CYS A 552 -28.22 -23.01 23.18
C CYS A 552 -27.25 -22.03 23.87
N THR A 553 -25.98 -22.42 23.97
CA THR A 553 -24.92 -21.59 24.56
C THR A 553 -24.72 -20.27 23.80
N LEU A 554 -24.71 -20.30 22.46
CA LEU A 554 -24.60 -19.09 21.64
C LEU A 554 -25.80 -18.16 21.84
N ARG A 555 -27.00 -18.72 21.96
CA ARG A 555 -28.22 -17.96 22.24
C ARG A 555 -28.16 -17.32 23.63
N ASP A 556 -27.78 -18.07 24.66
CA ASP A 556 -27.60 -17.56 26.01
C ASP A 556 -26.60 -16.38 26.07
N TYR A 557 -25.48 -16.49 25.34
CA TYR A 557 -24.49 -15.42 25.26
C TYR A 557 -25.07 -14.17 24.59
N TYR A 558 -25.77 -14.33 23.46
CA TYR A 558 -26.40 -13.23 22.75
C TYR A 558 -27.46 -12.53 23.63
N GLU A 559 -28.38 -13.31 24.23
CA GLU A 559 -29.44 -12.80 25.10
C GLU A 559 -28.89 -12.14 26.38
N SER A 560 -27.72 -12.57 26.84
CA SER A 560 -27.03 -11.95 27.98
C SER A 560 -26.23 -10.70 27.59
N GLY A 561 -26.24 -10.31 26.31
CA GLY A 561 -25.68 -9.04 25.82
C GLY A 561 -24.34 -9.14 25.08
N LEU A 562 -23.88 -10.35 24.73
CA LEU A 562 -22.68 -10.49 23.91
C LEU A 562 -22.90 -9.92 22.50
N THR A 563 -21.99 -9.05 22.05
CA THR A 563 -22.07 -8.42 20.73
C THR A 563 -20.97 -8.84 19.77
N VAL A 564 -19.85 -9.35 20.28
CA VAL A 564 -18.75 -9.88 19.46
C VAL A 564 -18.21 -11.15 20.09
N LEU A 565 -18.25 -12.24 19.33
CA LEU A 565 -17.55 -13.49 19.66
C LEU A 565 -16.25 -13.54 18.85
N ALA A 566 -15.11 -13.40 19.54
CA ALA A 566 -13.78 -13.46 18.94
C ALA A 566 -13.15 -14.83 19.17
N LEU A 567 -12.94 -15.59 18.09
CA LEU A 567 -12.39 -16.94 18.11
C LEU A 567 -10.91 -16.93 17.70
N SER A 568 -10.04 -17.50 18.53
CA SER A 568 -8.62 -17.68 18.17
C SER A 568 -8.47 -18.82 17.15
N ARG A 569 -7.87 -18.49 16.01
CA ARG A 569 -7.45 -19.43 14.96
C ARG A 569 -6.26 -18.86 14.22
N HIS A 570 -5.10 -19.50 14.33
CA HIS A 570 -3.80 -18.96 13.88
C HIS A 570 -3.27 -19.63 12.60
N SER A 571 -3.92 -20.71 12.14
CA SER A 571 -3.80 -21.22 10.77
C SER A 571 -5.13 -21.84 10.32
N HIS A 572 -5.32 -21.97 9.02
CA HIS A 572 -6.47 -22.68 8.46
C HIS A 572 -6.36 -24.20 8.72
N ASP A 573 -5.15 -24.76 8.59
CA ASP A 573 -4.84 -26.19 8.60
C ASP A 573 -3.99 -26.65 9.80
N ARG A 574 -3.01 -25.85 10.23
CA ARG A 574 -2.02 -26.20 11.29
C ARG A 574 -2.36 -25.66 12.68
N ASN A 575 -3.61 -25.27 12.92
CA ASN A 575 -3.97 -24.60 14.17
C ASN A 575 -3.76 -25.48 15.41
N ALA A 576 -4.01 -26.79 15.30
CA ALA A 576 -3.86 -27.71 16.42
C ALA A 576 -2.39 -27.84 16.87
N GLU A 577 -1.45 -27.81 15.92
CA GLU A 577 -0.02 -27.78 16.21
C GLU A 577 0.37 -26.50 16.95
N ILE A 578 -0.10 -25.35 16.45
CA ILE A 578 0.21 -24.03 17.01
C ILE A 578 -0.35 -23.86 18.43
N MET A 579 -1.59 -24.29 18.66
CA MET A 579 -2.26 -24.13 19.95
C MET A 579 -1.97 -25.29 20.92
N HIS A 580 -1.32 -26.36 20.43
CA HIS A 580 -1.23 -27.66 21.09
C HIS A 580 -2.61 -28.18 21.55
N LEU A 581 -3.65 -27.86 20.79
CA LEU A 581 -5.05 -28.10 21.13
C LEU A 581 -5.90 -28.09 19.86
N GLU A 582 -6.61 -29.19 19.60
CA GLU A 582 -7.66 -29.21 18.58
C GLU A 582 -8.91 -28.53 19.16
N THR A 583 -9.32 -27.39 18.60
CA THR A 583 -10.42 -26.57 19.17
C THR A 583 -11.76 -26.78 18.46
N HIS A 584 -11.74 -27.25 17.22
CA HIS A 584 -12.91 -27.29 16.32
C HIS A 584 -13.66 -25.95 16.21
N SER A 585 -12.94 -24.83 16.28
CA SER A 585 -13.54 -23.49 16.26
C SER A 585 -14.33 -23.20 14.99
N GLU A 586 -14.04 -23.87 13.87
CA GLU A 586 -14.84 -23.81 12.64
C GLU A 586 -16.29 -24.25 12.85
N ARG A 587 -16.56 -25.21 13.74
CA ARG A 587 -17.92 -25.67 14.04
C ARG A 587 -18.75 -24.59 14.74
N VAL A 588 -18.09 -23.73 15.52
CA VAL A 588 -18.72 -22.57 16.17
C VAL A 588 -19.12 -21.54 15.12
N ALA A 589 -18.22 -21.25 14.18
CA ALA A 589 -18.48 -20.33 13.09
C ALA A 589 -19.61 -20.81 12.17
N GLN A 590 -19.62 -22.09 11.83
CA GLN A 590 -20.68 -22.72 11.03
C GLN A 590 -22.04 -22.65 11.73
N ALA A 591 -22.09 -22.95 13.03
CA ALA A 591 -23.33 -22.83 13.81
C ALA A 591 -23.82 -21.38 13.87
N TRP A 592 -22.91 -20.43 14.08
CA TRP A 592 -23.20 -18.99 14.07
C TRP A 592 -23.72 -18.52 12.70
N GLN A 593 -23.12 -18.99 11.61
CA GLN A 593 -23.49 -18.59 10.25
C GLN A 593 -24.84 -19.19 9.82
N ALA A 594 -25.10 -20.45 10.16
CA ALA A 594 -26.34 -21.14 9.81
C ALA A 594 -27.59 -20.50 10.45
N HIS A 595 -27.42 -19.81 11.58
CA HIS A 595 -28.51 -19.18 12.34
C HIS A 595 -28.31 -17.66 12.45
N ARG A 596 -27.61 -17.04 11.49
CA ARG A 596 -27.28 -15.60 11.51
C ARG A 596 -28.49 -14.68 11.75
N GLY A 597 -29.68 -15.09 11.31
CA GLY A 597 -30.92 -14.35 11.51
C GLY A 597 -31.39 -14.26 12.98
N GLU A 598 -30.92 -15.16 13.86
CA GLU A 598 -31.29 -15.18 15.28
C GLU A 598 -30.56 -14.11 16.12
N TRP A 599 -29.46 -13.55 15.60
CA TRP A 599 -28.62 -12.58 16.33
C TRP A 599 -28.14 -11.43 15.44
N PRO A 600 -29.03 -10.52 15.02
CA PRO A 600 -28.68 -9.40 14.12
C PRO A 600 -27.59 -8.47 14.66
N GLY A 601 -27.29 -8.52 15.96
CA GLY A 601 -26.26 -7.71 16.63
C GLY A 601 -25.01 -8.46 17.11
N LEU A 602 -24.89 -9.77 16.87
CA LEU A 602 -23.71 -10.56 17.25
C LEU A 602 -22.78 -10.74 16.05
N THR A 603 -21.59 -10.17 16.12
CA THR A 603 -20.55 -10.35 15.10
C THR A 603 -19.60 -11.48 15.46
N LEU A 604 -19.25 -12.31 14.48
CA LEU A 604 -18.18 -13.29 14.61
C LEU A 604 -16.86 -12.74 14.07
N ARG A 605 -15.82 -12.81 14.90
CA ARG A 605 -14.48 -12.31 14.59
C ARG A 605 -13.43 -13.42 14.72
N TRP A 606 -12.61 -13.60 13.70
CA TRP A 606 -11.42 -14.44 13.80
C TRP A 606 -10.22 -13.65 14.34
N VAL A 607 -9.44 -14.27 15.22
CA VAL A 607 -8.17 -13.73 15.73
C VAL A 607 -7.02 -14.62 15.30
N CYS A 608 -6.16 -14.09 14.44
CA CYS A 608 -5.00 -14.77 13.89
C CYS A 608 -3.72 -14.09 14.37
N VAL A 609 -2.87 -14.78 15.13
CA VAL A 609 -1.54 -14.29 15.47
C VAL A 609 -0.59 -14.77 14.37
N LEU A 610 0.00 -13.84 13.64
CA LEU A 610 0.92 -14.10 12.53
C LEU A 610 2.22 -14.69 13.07
N GLN A 611 2.65 -15.80 12.48
CA GLN A 611 3.86 -16.50 12.88
C GLN A 611 4.33 -17.43 11.77
N LYS A 612 5.62 -17.78 11.77
CA LYS A 612 6.24 -18.60 10.72
C LYS A 612 5.57 -19.97 10.52
N ALA A 613 5.04 -20.58 11.58
CA ALA A 613 4.37 -21.89 11.51
C ALA A 613 2.92 -21.85 10.96
N GLY A 614 2.30 -20.66 10.92
CA GLY A 614 0.91 -20.46 10.48
C GLY A 614 0.86 -19.55 9.25
N VAL A 615 0.21 -18.39 9.38
CA VAL A 615 0.19 -17.36 8.33
C VAL A 615 1.52 -16.61 8.34
N SER A 616 2.35 -16.85 7.32
CA SER A 616 3.74 -16.36 7.25
C SER A 616 4.13 -15.71 5.93
N ASP A 617 3.33 -15.87 4.88
CA ASP A 617 3.56 -15.32 3.55
C ASP A 617 2.24 -15.03 2.80
N GLU A 618 2.32 -14.51 1.57
CA GLU A 618 1.12 -14.18 0.77
C GLU A 618 0.28 -15.42 0.42
N CYS A 619 0.91 -16.60 0.34
CA CYS A 619 0.24 -17.85 -0.03
C CYS A 619 -0.63 -18.33 1.14
N THR A 620 -0.02 -18.53 2.30
CA THR A 620 -0.71 -18.92 3.53
C THR A 620 -1.76 -17.90 3.97
N LEU A 621 -1.53 -16.60 3.76
CA LEU A 621 -2.54 -15.54 4.00
C LEU A 621 -3.75 -15.69 3.07
N ARG A 622 -3.53 -15.98 1.79
CA ARG A 622 -4.60 -16.20 0.80
C ARG A 622 -5.47 -17.39 1.18
N ASP A 623 -4.84 -18.48 1.60
CA ASP A 623 -5.53 -19.70 2.02
C ASP A 623 -6.32 -19.45 3.31
N TYR A 624 -5.75 -18.71 4.26
CA TYR A 624 -6.45 -18.30 5.48
C TYR A 624 -7.69 -17.44 5.21
N LEU A 625 -7.58 -16.40 4.36
CA LEU A 625 -8.72 -15.54 4.00
C LEU A 625 -9.82 -16.33 3.28
N THR A 626 -9.41 -17.27 2.42
CA THR A 626 -10.32 -18.18 1.74
C THR A 626 -11.10 -19.02 2.74
N TRP A 627 -10.40 -19.66 3.68
CA TRP A 627 -10.99 -20.48 4.73
C TRP A 627 -11.95 -19.66 5.63
N VAL A 628 -11.62 -18.40 5.95
CA VAL A 628 -12.52 -17.53 6.73
C VAL A 628 -13.84 -17.29 6.02
N VAL A 629 -13.82 -17.05 4.70
CA VAL A 629 -15.06 -16.87 3.92
C VAL A 629 -15.88 -18.16 3.92
N GLU A 630 -15.23 -19.31 3.69
CA GLU A 630 -15.87 -20.63 3.64
C GLU A 630 -16.48 -21.05 4.98
N THR A 631 -15.91 -20.62 6.10
CA THR A 631 -16.39 -20.95 7.46
C THR A 631 -17.34 -19.93 8.07
N GLY A 632 -17.50 -18.74 7.47
CA GLY A 632 -18.55 -17.79 7.84
C GLY A 632 -18.14 -16.59 8.71
N GLY A 633 -16.87 -16.16 8.74
CA GLY A 633 -16.46 -14.98 9.52
C GLY A 633 -16.81 -13.61 8.88
N ASP A 634 -17.13 -12.60 9.70
CA ASP A 634 -17.38 -11.22 9.24
C ASP A 634 -16.15 -10.31 9.43
N GLU A 635 -15.43 -10.53 10.53
CA GLU A 635 -14.26 -9.74 10.91
C GLU A 635 -13.03 -10.62 11.11
N ILE A 636 -11.85 -10.06 10.82
CA ILE A 636 -10.56 -10.69 11.11
C ILE A 636 -9.67 -9.67 11.82
N CYS A 637 -9.03 -10.11 12.90
CA CYS A 637 -7.93 -9.40 13.54
C CYS A 637 -6.66 -10.21 13.35
N PHE A 638 -5.77 -9.72 12.49
CA PHE A 638 -4.39 -10.17 12.44
C PHE A 638 -3.59 -9.44 13.50
N LYS A 639 -2.90 -10.22 14.33
CA LYS A 639 -2.00 -9.74 15.37
C LYS A 639 -0.58 -10.13 15.03
N GLU A 640 0.35 -9.22 15.26
CA GLU A 640 1.76 -9.58 15.29
C GLU A 640 2.07 -10.31 16.60
N LEU A 641 3.09 -11.18 16.60
CA LEU A 641 3.66 -11.68 17.84
C LEU A 641 4.18 -10.52 18.69
N TYR A 642 3.76 -10.51 19.95
CA TYR A 642 4.11 -9.46 20.89
C TYR A 642 5.55 -9.63 21.36
N VAL A 643 6.31 -8.54 21.34
CA VAL A 643 7.68 -8.50 21.85
C VAL A 643 7.77 -7.35 22.85
N ALA A 644 8.01 -7.67 24.11
CA ALA A 644 8.17 -6.71 25.19
C ALA A 644 9.53 -5.98 25.08
N ALA A 645 9.49 -4.65 25.18
CA ALA A 645 10.68 -3.81 25.17
C ALA A 645 11.38 -3.79 26.55
N SER A 646 12.72 -3.82 26.53
CA SER A 646 13.54 -4.02 27.73
C SER A 646 13.55 -2.87 28.72
N ASN A 647 13.25 -1.66 28.24
CA ASN A 647 13.27 -0.44 29.04
C ASN A 647 11.90 -0.06 29.63
N GLU A 648 10.82 -0.74 29.26
CA GLU A 648 9.47 -0.42 29.75
C GLU A 648 8.72 -1.61 30.40
N SER A 649 9.11 -2.85 30.09
CA SER A 649 8.47 -4.07 30.60
C SER A 649 9.38 -4.84 31.56
N VAL A 650 8.83 -5.23 32.72
CA VAL A 650 9.54 -6.10 33.67
C VAL A 650 9.60 -7.56 33.21
N TYR A 651 8.82 -7.92 32.18
CA TYR A 651 8.70 -9.28 31.63
C TYR A 651 9.47 -9.47 30.31
N HIS A 652 10.34 -8.52 29.95
CA HIS A 652 11.06 -8.56 28.68
C HIS A 652 12.08 -9.70 28.57
N ASP A 653 12.62 -10.16 29.70
CA ASP A 653 13.64 -11.21 29.76
C ASP A 653 12.99 -12.57 30.00
N SER A 654 12.27 -13.07 28.99
CA SER A 654 11.60 -14.37 29.03
C SER A 654 11.90 -15.19 27.78
N ALA A 655 11.90 -16.52 27.91
CA ALA A 655 12.02 -17.42 26.77
C ALA A 655 10.91 -17.19 25.73
N TYR A 656 9.71 -16.80 26.19
CA TYR A 656 8.57 -16.45 25.34
C TYR A 656 8.82 -15.19 24.50
N ASN A 657 9.50 -14.18 25.07
CA ASN A 657 9.81 -12.95 24.36
C ASN A 657 10.82 -13.21 23.22
N SER A 658 11.87 -13.99 23.50
CA SER A 658 12.87 -14.41 22.50
C SER A 658 12.24 -15.25 21.40
N TRP A 659 11.42 -16.25 21.75
CA TRP A 659 10.69 -17.06 20.78
C TRP A 659 9.78 -16.20 19.90
N SER A 660 9.06 -15.25 20.51
CA SER A 660 8.14 -14.36 19.78
C SER A 660 8.88 -13.49 18.77
N ALA A 661 10.06 -12.97 19.13
CA ALA A 661 10.92 -12.23 18.21
C ALA A 661 11.40 -13.11 17.04
N ASP A 662 11.83 -14.34 17.33
CA ASP A 662 12.32 -15.28 16.32
C ASP A 662 11.23 -15.76 15.36
N GLN A 663 9.98 -15.87 15.82
CA GLN A 663 8.85 -16.35 15.02
C GLN A 663 8.00 -15.23 14.40
N GLN A 664 8.32 -13.96 14.71
CA GLN A 664 7.53 -12.81 14.28
C GLN A 664 7.40 -12.73 12.75
N VAL A 665 6.18 -12.47 12.31
CA VAL A 665 5.86 -12.16 10.91
C VAL A 665 5.30 -10.73 10.88
N PRO A 666 5.88 -9.83 10.09
CA PRO A 666 5.53 -8.42 10.15
C PRO A 666 4.12 -8.15 9.60
N LEU A 667 3.40 -7.23 10.23
CA LEU A 667 2.06 -6.80 9.77
C LEU A 667 2.06 -6.20 8.36
N SER A 668 3.22 -5.76 7.86
CA SER A 668 3.37 -5.29 6.48
C SER A 668 2.96 -6.36 5.47
N LEU A 669 3.10 -7.65 5.78
CA LEU A 669 2.59 -8.75 4.94
C LEU A 669 1.09 -8.57 4.67
N VAL A 670 0.30 -8.37 5.72
CA VAL A 670 -1.16 -8.21 5.63
C VAL A 670 -1.51 -6.87 4.99
N THR A 671 -0.89 -5.76 5.42
CA THR A 671 -1.26 -4.44 4.91
C THR A 671 -0.85 -4.23 3.44
N GLU A 672 0.25 -4.84 2.98
CA GLU A 672 0.63 -4.86 1.55
C GLU A 672 -0.31 -5.75 0.76
N PHE A 673 -0.61 -6.97 1.23
CA PHE A 673 -1.55 -7.86 0.56
C PHE A 673 -2.92 -7.21 0.37
N LEU A 674 -3.49 -6.62 1.42
CA LEU A 674 -4.80 -5.96 1.37
C LEU A 674 -4.81 -4.81 0.36
N ARG A 675 -3.78 -3.94 0.37
CA ARG A 675 -3.65 -2.83 -0.59
C ARG A 675 -3.52 -3.32 -2.03
N ASN A 676 -2.73 -4.37 -2.25
CA ASN A 676 -2.50 -4.96 -3.58
C ASN A 676 -3.75 -5.66 -4.13
N ASN A 677 -4.61 -6.16 -3.25
CA ASN A 677 -5.89 -6.80 -3.61
C ASN A 677 -7.08 -5.84 -3.52
N GLY A 678 -6.82 -4.52 -3.55
CA GLY A 678 -7.86 -3.51 -3.74
C GLY A 678 -8.76 -3.24 -2.53
N ALA A 679 -8.32 -3.64 -1.33
CA ALA A 679 -8.98 -3.29 -0.08
C ALA A 679 -8.98 -1.77 0.16
N GLU A 680 -10.06 -1.28 0.76
CA GLU A 680 -10.23 0.12 1.14
C GLU A 680 -9.90 0.28 2.62
N LYS A 681 -9.08 1.27 2.97
CA LYS A 681 -8.86 1.64 4.38
C LYS A 681 -10.07 2.44 4.86
N VAL A 682 -10.80 1.93 5.84
CA VAL A 682 -12.07 2.51 6.31
C VAL A 682 -11.95 3.25 7.63
N SER A 683 -10.97 2.89 8.46
CA SER A 683 -10.69 3.57 9.73
C SER A 683 -9.28 3.24 10.25
N GLU A 684 -8.91 3.81 11.39
CA GLU A 684 -7.69 3.49 12.14
C GLU A 684 -8.00 3.30 13.63
N LEU A 685 -7.23 2.45 14.29
CA LEU A 685 -7.19 2.37 15.76
C LEU A 685 -6.40 3.57 16.31
N PRO A 686 -6.59 3.95 17.60
CA PRO A 686 -5.93 5.13 18.18
C PRO A 686 -4.41 5.16 18.08
N TRP A 687 -3.77 3.98 18.01
CA TRP A 687 -2.34 3.80 17.87
C TRP A 687 -1.88 3.60 16.41
N GLY A 688 -2.69 4.05 15.44
CA GLY A 688 -2.33 4.11 14.01
C GLY A 688 -2.55 2.83 13.21
N SER A 689 -3.03 1.75 13.84
CA SER A 689 -3.27 0.49 13.11
C SER A 689 -4.45 0.65 12.13
N PRO A 690 -4.27 0.29 10.84
CA PRO A 690 -5.31 0.43 9.84
C PRO A 690 -6.37 -0.67 9.93
N VAL A 691 -7.62 -0.29 9.64
CA VAL A 691 -8.75 -1.20 9.42
C VAL A 691 -9.17 -1.10 7.96
N TYR A 692 -9.29 -2.26 7.32
CA TYR A 692 -9.62 -2.38 5.90
C TYR A 692 -10.97 -3.07 5.68
N ARG A 693 -11.64 -2.68 4.60
CA ARG A 693 -12.73 -3.42 3.99
C ARG A 693 -12.19 -4.13 2.75
N LEU A 694 -12.30 -5.45 2.72
CA LEU A 694 -11.86 -6.32 1.62
C LEU A 694 -13.06 -7.09 1.07
N HIS A 695 -13.22 -7.12 -0.25
CA HIS A 695 -14.12 -8.09 -0.90
C HIS A 695 -13.29 -9.30 -1.33
N TRP A 696 -13.64 -10.48 -0.83
CA TRP A 696 -12.91 -11.73 -1.05
C TRP A 696 -13.89 -12.88 -1.29
N ARG A 697 -13.79 -13.60 -2.42
CA ARG A 697 -14.69 -14.73 -2.75
C ARG A 697 -16.18 -14.38 -2.64
N GLY A 698 -16.55 -13.19 -3.13
CA GLY A 698 -17.92 -12.68 -3.09
C GLY A 698 -18.42 -12.22 -1.72
N LYS A 699 -17.58 -12.26 -0.66
CA LYS A 699 -17.93 -11.82 0.69
C LYS A 699 -17.14 -10.56 1.07
N GLU A 700 -17.81 -9.62 1.72
CA GLU A 700 -17.13 -8.48 2.36
C GLU A 700 -16.59 -8.91 3.73
N LEU A 701 -15.32 -8.58 4.00
CA LEU A 701 -14.62 -8.81 5.26
C LEU A 701 -14.10 -7.48 5.80
N THR A 702 -14.21 -7.29 7.12
CA THR A 702 -13.50 -6.22 7.84
C THR A 702 -12.24 -6.76 8.47
N VAL A 703 -11.08 -6.23 8.10
CA VAL A 703 -9.77 -6.74 8.50
C VAL A 703 -8.98 -5.67 9.25
N ALA A 704 -8.61 -5.96 10.49
CA ALA A 704 -7.64 -5.17 11.25
C ALA A 704 -6.30 -5.91 11.32
N ALA A 705 -5.19 -5.19 11.15
CA ALA A 705 -3.83 -5.71 11.27
C ALA A 705 -3.07 -4.85 12.28
N TYR A 706 -2.84 -5.38 13.49
CA TYR A 706 -2.36 -4.57 14.60
C TYR A 706 -1.38 -5.29 15.52
N THR A 707 -0.55 -4.50 16.18
CA THR A 707 0.22 -4.93 17.35
C THR A 707 -0.26 -4.09 18.53
N GLU A 708 -0.10 -4.61 19.73
CA GLU A 708 -0.52 -3.89 20.93
C GLU A 708 0.40 -2.66 21.12
N PRO A 709 -0.14 -1.49 21.55
CA PRO A 709 0.70 -0.33 21.82
C PRO A 709 1.65 -0.60 22.99
N SER A 710 2.84 0.01 22.91
CA SER A 710 3.88 -0.08 23.95
C SER A 710 3.46 0.65 25.24
N VAL A 711 4.06 0.30 26.38
CA VAL A 711 3.78 0.91 27.70
C VAL A 711 4.00 2.42 27.65
N PHE A 712 5.13 2.87 27.09
CA PHE A 712 5.43 4.29 26.96
C PHE A 712 4.55 4.98 25.92
N TRP A 713 4.03 4.28 24.91
CA TRP A 713 3.02 4.85 24.01
C TRP A 713 1.74 5.20 24.77
N GLU A 714 1.26 4.30 25.63
CA GLU A 714 0.06 4.52 26.43
C GLU A 714 0.24 5.71 27.38
N ARG A 715 1.40 5.81 28.03
CA ARG A 715 1.71 6.92 28.95
C ARG A 715 1.93 8.25 28.24
N ALA A 716 2.56 8.26 27.07
CA ALA A 716 2.81 9.48 26.29
C ALA A 716 1.50 10.08 25.72
N THR A 717 0.58 9.22 25.29
CA THR A 717 -0.71 9.64 24.73
C THR A 717 -1.79 9.82 25.80
N GLY A 718 -1.61 9.21 26.97
CA GLY A 718 -2.57 9.07 28.07
C GLY A 718 -3.83 8.33 27.70
N VAL A 719 -3.73 7.40 26.75
CA VAL A 719 -4.76 6.46 26.40
C VAL A 719 -4.16 5.07 26.53
N CYS A 720 -4.74 4.22 27.37
CA CYS A 720 -4.39 2.80 27.39
C CYS A 720 -5.43 1.98 26.66
N ARG A 721 -4.99 0.83 26.14
CA ARG A 721 -5.84 -0.12 25.44
C ARG A 721 -6.98 -0.60 26.34
N SER A 722 -6.66 -0.96 27.57
CA SER A 722 -7.65 -1.50 28.49
C SER A 722 -7.21 -1.34 29.94
N TRP A 723 -8.15 -1.03 30.82
CA TRP A 723 -8.01 -1.41 32.22
C TRP A 723 -8.29 -2.91 32.34
N ASN A 724 -7.55 -3.62 33.19
CA ASN A 724 -7.57 -5.06 33.30
C ASN A 724 -7.96 -5.43 34.72
N LEU A 725 -9.23 -5.80 34.91
CA LEU A 725 -9.76 -6.31 36.18
C LEU A 725 -9.40 -7.79 36.29
N MET A 726 -8.53 -8.09 37.24
CA MET A 726 -7.99 -9.42 37.49
C MET A 726 -8.96 -10.28 38.31
N ALA A 727 -8.73 -11.59 38.38
CA ALA A 727 -9.62 -12.52 39.09
C ALA A 727 -9.67 -12.31 40.62
N ASP A 728 -8.63 -11.70 41.19
CA ASP A 728 -8.56 -11.30 42.61
C ASP A 728 -9.24 -9.94 42.90
N GLY A 729 -9.76 -9.26 41.86
CA GLY A 729 -10.43 -7.97 41.97
C GLY A 729 -9.50 -6.76 41.94
N THR A 730 -8.19 -6.97 41.79
CA THR A 730 -7.22 -5.89 41.48
C THR A 730 -7.41 -5.42 40.04
N CYS A 731 -7.01 -4.18 39.76
CA CYS A 731 -7.13 -3.60 38.42
C CYS A 731 -5.84 -2.92 37.99
N TYR A 732 -5.42 -3.14 36.76
CA TYR A 732 -4.21 -2.57 36.19
C TYR A 732 -4.49 -1.85 34.88
N ALA A 733 -3.89 -0.68 34.68
CA ALA A 733 -3.96 0.03 33.41
C ALA A 733 -3.12 -0.61 32.30
N ASN A 734 -2.12 -1.43 32.66
CA ASN A 734 -1.25 -2.15 31.73
C ASN A 734 -0.75 -3.47 32.37
N LEU A 735 -0.56 -4.53 31.58
CA LEU A 735 -0.20 -5.85 32.11
C LEU A 735 1.30 -6.14 32.15
N GLU A 736 2.15 -5.17 31.78
CA GLU A 736 3.60 -5.33 31.65
C GLU A 736 4.39 -4.62 32.76
N THR A 737 3.68 -3.90 33.63
CA THR A 737 4.28 -3.23 34.77
C THR A 737 3.34 -3.22 35.97
N THR A 738 3.85 -3.69 37.10
CA THR A 738 3.14 -3.71 38.39
C THR A 738 2.83 -2.31 38.91
N SER A 739 3.52 -1.28 38.42
CA SER A 739 3.29 0.13 38.76
C SER A 739 1.96 0.68 38.24
N SER A 740 1.25 -0.03 37.35
CA SER A 740 0.05 0.45 36.66
C SER A 740 -1.27 0.21 37.41
N ARG A 741 -1.20 -0.20 38.69
CA ARG A 741 -2.37 -0.47 39.51
C ARG A 741 -3.31 0.74 39.59
N ILE A 742 -4.61 0.48 39.38
CA ILE A 742 -5.70 1.46 39.46
C ILE A 742 -6.59 1.10 40.65
N GLU A 743 -6.82 2.07 41.52
CA GLU A 743 -7.74 1.92 42.65
C GLU A 743 -9.18 2.14 42.17
N ILE A 744 -9.92 1.04 41.99
CA ILE A 744 -11.35 1.10 41.68
C ILE A 744 -12.11 1.43 42.97
N GLY A 745 -13.07 2.35 42.90
CA GLY A 745 -14.00 2.61 43.99
C GLY A 745 -13.36 3.20 45.24
N ARG A 746 -12.89 4.46 45.18
CA ARG A 746 -12.80 5.30 46.39
C ARG A 746 -14.23 5.59 46.87
N THR A 747 -14.74 4.80 47.81
CA THR A 747 -15.81 5.30 48.67
C THR A 747 -15.22 6.44 49.50
N SER A 748 -15.76 7.65 49.39
CA SER A 748 -15.50 8.77 50.30
C SER A 748 -16.08 8.53 51.71
N HIS A 749 -16.03 7.30 52.19
CA HIS A 749 -16.39 6.91 53.53
C HIS A 749 -15.35 5.92 54.04
N THR A 750 -14.52 6.43 54.95
CA THR A 750 -13.86 5.67 55.99
C THR A 750 -14.80 4.59 56.54
N LEU A 751 -14.53 3.33 56.22
CA LEU A 751 -14.99 2.22 57.06
C LEU A 751 -13.98 2.07 58.20
N PRO A 752 -14.42 1.93 59.47
CA PRO A 752 -13.51 1.79 60.58
C PRO A 752 -12.75 0.46 60.47
N LEU A 753 -11.46 0.52 60.80
CA LEU A 753 -10.66 -0.64 61.17
C LEU A 753 -11.45 -1.49 62.16
N LEU A 754 -11.83 -2.71 61.77
CA LEU A 754 -12.12 -3.76 62.72
C LEU A 754 -10.78 -4.23 63.28
N GLU A 755 -10.44 -3.71 64.45
CA GLU A 755 -9.42 -4.26 65.31
C GLU A 755 -9.71 -5.73 65.60
N THR A 756 -8.69 -6.54 65.35
CA THR A 756 -8.32 -7.76 66.07
C THR A 756 -9.14 -8.05 67.33
N ILE A 757 -9.90 -9.15 67.30
CA ILE A 757 -10.17 -9.95 68.50
C ILE A 757 -9.72 -11.38 68.21
N ARG A 758 -8.94 -11.90 69.17
CA ARG A 758 -8.17 -13.15 69.20
C ARG A 758 -8.91 -14.40 68.75
#